data_AF-A0A7C9PWK9-F1
#
_entry.id   AF-A0A7C9PWK9-F1
#
_cell.length_a   1.000
_cell.length_b   1.000
_cell.length_c   1.000
_cell.angle_alpha   90.00
_cell.angle_beta   90.00
_cell.angle_gamma   90.00
#
_symmetry.space_group_name_H-M   'P 1'
#
loop_
_entity.id
_entity.type
_entity.pdbx_description
1 polymer ?
#
loop_
_entity_poly.entity_id
_entity_poly.type
_entity_poly.pdbx_seq_one_letter_code
_entity_poly.pdbx_strand_id
1 'polypeptide(L)'
;MNDIAKANAKKLTDCQNWKELVSNIEATLRADFTWDEHREKTLIQGLIQELDNDISFLITQCIDWLNTSQEIESVWSQVKAAATIFHRIADYNVNVGWAGMETEAEKALWMAAETWGVESRSALGENWSRHKLCLNSIIFALVNLNRTYQRMEVFFNSKISTYWKAYYILWDILWAYVDLNKYWNADYRQKNKLEFYELLAYCLENHQTEFASGSIKPKEACKFLQSNADDIPKNQPLRQKIYTGLTIYLKEFKYSSGEEVKVFDEIFDILGDDSVGFILQDTNLESEQAGKLLLSVPKALETIWDTGSTHRDKILQVLLAAMNGSDSQAQTQAKLFLKKHVPDELQRNLESQVGKLDTLDPTVNPEEIGNLIENLVELGSEVTLKAVLKKCAFWIASDENWTLVERAAQNIKKNPAAVQAAIYELNKGLDNRQVLRRQIREKIIAGNPALKQLFQNAAETPYDRLNELPRKTQQQYLDDLEKWCRDLKNRSLVYAERLTTYDRKIEIDSKEKPTALLELTEDTLDLLSQEHLCTRELKVQQMLTQLLSQMSDPRFYEDQKQKETYELIKSRLKTYAIEPLSKRLPNEEDIDTREYIVKVLSNVGGTAATDSLVRTVTSSERERAARQELLSEYYLKPSKERSEEAAKLLKDAVENAKSTMRLLQRLNLATFVMGVFLVFGGVVIAVYNDEWGSRLIGILSSMGGLGGIVTIFLRDPLQRIQDAMGNLVQIQTAFTGFVWELNLNGTYIQSQYVANGVLNDDDISQTVQRIDEVMDKTIHLIQVYTEGEHQVGSADISYLLPTTGTVDTTLTLLGQNLRGDERPGKSNKYQIAFNHKPVKVEVKAWTNTYIIIDLNRELLETLEMGDEPGVLSLWVSAIINGQETNSLLFDLTV
;
A
#
# COMPACT_ATOMS: atom_id res chain seq x y z
N MET A 1 -50.34 18.25 79.07
CA MET A 1 -50.54 17.67 77.71
C MET A 1 -51.91 17.01 77.54
N ASN A 2 -52.39 16.16 78.46
CA ASN A 2 -53.79 15.71 78.44
C ASN A 2 -54.80 16.88 78.45
N ASP A 3 -54.46 18.01 79.06
CA ASP A 3 -55.30 19.21 79.05
C ASP A 3 -55.25 20.00 77.72
N ILE A 4 -54.16 19.85 76.93
CA ILE A 4 -54.05 20.40 75.57
C ILE A 4 -54.86 19.52 74.60
N ALA A 5 -54.83 18.20 74.78
CA ALA A 5 -55.67 17.27 74.03
C ALA A 5 -57.16 17.49 74.29
N LYS A 6 -57.58 17.71 75.55
CA LYS A 6 -58.97 18.07 75.89
C LYS A 6 -59.39 19.45 75.35
N ALA A 7 -58.50 20.45 75.38
CA ALA A 7 -58.79 21.77 74.84
C ALA A 7 -58.90 21.79 73.30
N ASN A 8 -58.12 20.94 72.61
CA ASN A 8 -58.21 20.77 71.16
C ASN A 8 -59.40 19.89 70.75
N ALA A 9 -59.76 18.86 71.53
CA ALA A 9 -60.98 18.08 71.32
C ALA A 9 -62.23 18.97 71.39
N LYS A 10 -62.34 19.84 72.41
CA LYS A 10 -63.46 20.77 72.56
C LYS A 10 -63.58 21.79 71.42
N LYS A 11 -62.44 22.27 70.87
CA LYS A 11 -62.42 23.12 69.66
C LYS A 11 -62.82 22.37 68.38
N LEU A 12 -62.57 21.06 68.34
CA LEU A 12 -62.98 20.18 67.25
C LEU A 12 -64.49 19.89 67.32
N THR A 13 -65.09 19.78 68.52
CA THR A 13 -66.53 19.58 68.69
C THR A 13 -67.39 20.80 68.34
N ASP A 14 -66.85 22.02 68.53
CA ASP A 14 -67.55 23.27 68.25
C ASP A 14 -67.47 23.69 66.75
N CYS A 15 -66.80 22.89 65.90
CA CYS A 15 -66.61 23.16 64.47
C CYS A 15 -67.84 22.72 63.65
N GLN A 16 -68.73 23.64 63.28
CA GLN A 16 -69.91 23.35 62.43
C GLN A 16 -69.56 23.00 60.97
N ASN A 17 -68.29 23.07 60.57
CA ASN A 17 -67.84 22.79 59.21
C ASN A 17 -66.69 21.76 59.19
N TRP A 18 -66.95 20.57 58.65
CA TRP A 18 -65.98 19.46 58.66
C TRP A 18 -64.70 19.77 57.86
N LYS A 19 -64.76 20.67 56.87
CA LYS A 19 -63.58 21.12 56.11
C LYS A 19 -62.58 21.86 57.00
N GLU A 20 -63.08 22.64 57.96
CA GLU A 20 -62.26 23.36 58.93
C GLU A 20 -61.67 22.39 59.97
N LEU A 21 -62.42 21.34 60.33
CA LEU A 21 -61.95 20.24 61.18
C LEU A 21 -60.74 19.51 60.56
N VAL A 22 -60.86 19.07 59.31
CA VAL A 22 -59.80 18.35 58.59
C VAL A 22 -58.60 19.24 58.32
N SER A 23 -58.81 20.51 57.95
CA SER A 23 -57.74 21.50 57.80
C SER A 23 -57.01 21.77 59.12
N ASN A 24 -57.72 21.83 60.26
CA ASN A 24 -57.11 22.00 61.58
C ASN A 24 -56.34 20.74 62.03
N ILE A 25 -56.85 19.54 61.75
CA ILE A 25 -56.12 18.29 62.00
C ILE A 25 -54.84 18.25 61.17
N GLU A 26 -54.92 18.58 59.88
CA GLU A 26 -53.78 18.62 58.98
C GLU A 26 -52.76 19.69 59.36
N ALA A 27 -53.20 20.89 59.77
CA ALA A 27 -52.34 21.95 60.27
C ALA A 27 -51.65 21.57 61.60
N THR A 28 -52.36 20.85 62.48
CA THR A 28 -51.80 20.32 63.73
C THR A 28 -50.78 19.20 63.46
N LEU A 29 -51.05 18.34 62.47
CA LEU A 29 -50.16 17.25 62.04
C LEU A 29 -48.87 17.76 61.37
N ARG A 30 -48.92 18.90 60.68
CA ARG A 30 -47.76 19.49 59.97
C ARG A 30 -46.80 20.28 60.88
N ALA A 31 -47.19 20.63 62.12
CA ALA A 31 -46.46 21.60 62.94
C ALA A 31 -45.39 21.03 63.91
N ASP A 32 -45.33 19.71 64.15
CA ASP A 32 -44.36 19.10 65.10
C ASP A 32 -43.67 17.86 64.48
N PHE A 33 -42.37 17.98 64.15
CA PHE A 33 -41.62 17.00 63.34
C PHE A 33 -41.06 15.77 64.10
N THR A 34 -41.49 15.51 65.32
CA THR A 34 -41.16 14.27 66.06
C THR A 34 -42.44 13.63 66.59
N TRP A 35 -42.98 12.66 65.85
CA TRP A 35 -44.25 12.01 66.18
C TRP A 35 -44.07 10.55 66.62
N ASP A 36 -44.71 10.21 67.74
CA ASP A 36 -44.82 8.88 68.36
C ASP A 36 -46.24 8.34 68.07
N GLU A 37 -46.31 7.11 67.54
CA GLU A 37 -47.51 6.34 67.15
C GLU A 37 -48.62 6.36 68.22
N HIS A 38 -48.26 6.52 69.50
CA HIS A 38 -49.22 6.61 70.59
C HIS A 38 -50.11 7.87 70.55
N ARG A 39 -49.57 9.02 70.13
CA ARG A 39 -50.32 10.30 70.08
C ARG A 39 -51.34 10.33 68.94
N GLU A 40 -51.00 9.75 67.79
CA GLU A 40 -51.89 9.59 66.64
C GLU A 40 -53.14 8.81 67.03
N LYS A 41 -52.93 7.70 67.75
CA LYS A 41 -53.98 6.78 68.19
C LYS A 41 -54.99 7.46 69.10
N THR A 42 -54.53 8.31 70.02
CA THR A 42 -55.42 9.02 70.97
C THR A 42 -56.28 10.08 70.25
N LEU A 43 -55.74 10.75 69.23
CA LEU A 43 -56.46 11.79 68.49
C LEU A 43 -57.60 11.19 67.65
N ILE A 44 -57.33 10.08 66.96
CA ILE A 44 -58.32 9.38 66.13
C ILE A 44 -59.42 8.75 67.00
N GLN A 45 -59.08 8.20 68.16
CA GLN A 45 -60.08 7.69 69.11
C GLN A 45 -61.00 8.79 69.65
N GLY A 46 -60.48 10.00 69.90
CA GLY A 46 -61.29 11.15 70.30
C GLY A 46 -62.28 11.58 69.23
N LEU A 47 -61.86 11.60 67.95
CA LEU A 47 -62.73 11.92 66.81
C LEU A 47 -63.84 10.90 66.61
N ILE A 48 -63.54 9.60 66.72
CA ILE A 48 -64.54 8.54 66.58
C ILE A 48 -65.58 8.59 67.73
N GLN A 49 -65.16 8.94 68.95
CA GLN A 49 -66.07 9.08 70.10
C GLN A 49 -66.96 10.34 70.04
N GLU A 50 -66.47 11.45 69.47
CA GLU A 50 -67.23 12.71 69.33
C GLU A 50 -68.26 12.65 68.18
N LEU A 51 -68.05 11.81 67.16
CA LEU A 51 -68.94 11.66 66.01
C LEU A 51 -70.07 10.61 66.21
N ASP A 52 -70.36 10.28 67.47
CA ASP A 52 -71.42 9.36 67.95
C ASP A 52 -71.59 8.07 67.11
N ASN A 53 -70.47 7.52 66.62
CA ASN A 53 -70.38 6.35 65.74
C ASN A 53 -71.12 6.44 64.39
N ASP A 54 -71.51 7.63 63.89
CA ASP A 54 -72.15 7.76 62.58
C ASP A 54 -71.12 7.81 61.43
N ILE A 55 -70.39 6.71 61.29
CA ILE A 55 -69.37 6.48 60.26
C ILE A 55 -69.98 6.58 58.85
N SER A 56 -71.25 6.22 58.69
CA SER A 56 -71.99 6.28 57.42
C SER A 56 -72.07 7.70 56.85
N PHE A 57 -72.25 8.71 57.71
CA PHE A 57 -72.25 10.12 57.32
C PHE A 57 -70.88 10.58 56.78
N LEU A 58 -69.80 10.19 57.45
CA LEU A 58 -68.42 10.49 57.05
C LEU A 58 -68.07 9.89 55.68
N ILE A 59 -68.48 8.64 55.45
CA ILE A 59 -68.26 7.92 54.20
C ILE A 59 -69.03 8.57 53.04
N THR A 60 -70.31 8.91 53.27
CA THR A 60 -71.16 9.55 52.25
C THR A 60 -70.61 10.93 51.86
N GLN A 61 -70.15 11.72 52.84
CA GLN A 61 -69.52 13.02 52.57
C GLN A 61 -68.18 12.88 51.82
N CYS A 62 -67.39 11.85 52.09
CA CYS A 62 -66.16 11.57 51.33
C CYS A 62 -66.46 11.20 49.87
N ILE A 63 -67.53 10.43 49.63
CA ILE A 63 -67.96 10.06 48.27
C ILE A 63 -68.48 11.28 47.50
N ASP A 64 -69.33 12.11 48.10
CA ASP A 64 -69.82 13.36 47.48
C ASP A 64 -68.67 14.34 47.20
N TRP A 65 -67.67 14.37 48.07
CA TRP A 65 -66.48 15.21 47.90
C TRP A 65 -65.58 14.75 46.75
N LEU A 66 -65.38 13.44 46.61
CA LEU A 66 -64.63 12.84 45.48
C LEU A 66 -65.31 13.11 44.14
N ASN A 67 -66.64 13.19 44.12
CA ASN A 67 -67.42 13.35 42.90
C ASN A 67 -67.57 14.81 42.42
N THR A 68 -67.23 15.82 43.23
CA THR A 68 -67.55 17.24 42.95
C THR A 68 -66.34 18.13 42.58
N SER A 69 -65.11 17.59 42.56
CA SER A 69 -63.89 18.39 42.40
C SER A 69 -63.35 18.34 40.94
N GLN A 70 -63.11 19.49 40.30
CA GLN A 70 -62.67 19.59 38.89
C GLN A 70 -61.18 19.97 38.69
N GLU A 71 -60.40 20.17 39.76
CA GLU A 71 -58.95 20.48 39.66
C GLU A 71 -58.07 19.33 40.20
N ILE A 72 -57.08 18.89 39.39
CA ILE A 72 -56.28 17.66 39.60
C ILE A 72 -55.50 17.64 40.93
N GLU A 73 -54.86 18.74 41.34
CA GLU A 73 -54.10 18.79 42.61
C GLU A 73 -55.02 18.81 43.85
N SER A 74 -56.20 19.42 43.73
CA SER A 74 -57.25 19.41 44.76
C SER A 74 -57.80 18.00 44.94
N VAL A 75 -58.14 17.29 43.86
CA VAL A 75 -58.70 15.92 43.94
C VAL A 75 -57.76 14.95 44.65
N TRP A 76 -56.45 15.03 44.43
CA TRP A 76 -55.50 14.06 45.01
C TRP A 76 -55.28 14.22 46.52
N SER A 77 -55.22 15.45 47.04
CA SER A 77 -55.16 15.69 48.50
C SER A 77 -56.40 15.13 49.20
N GLN A 78 -57.54 15.19 48.52
CA GLN A 78 -58.85 14.76 49.02
C GLN A 78 -58.98 13.23 48.99
N VAL A 79 -58.53 12.58 47.91
CA VAL A 79 -58.42 11.11 47.80
C VAL A 79 -57.52 10.53 48.88
N LYS A 80 -56.36 11.16 49.14
CA LYS A 80 -55.42 10.71 50.17
C LYS A 80 -56.00 10.83 51.59
N ALA A 81 -56.69 11.93 51.89
CA ALA A 81 -57.37 12.12 53.17
C ALA A 81 -58.51 11.09 53.37
N ALA A 82 -59.34 10.89 52.34
CA ALA A 82 -60.42 9.91 52.38
C ALA A 82 -59.89 8.48 52.57
N ALA A 83 -58.92 8.04 51.77
CA ALA A 83 -58.32 6.69 51.87
C ALA A 83 -57.66 6.43 53.24
N THR A 84 -57.05 7.46 53.85
CA THR A 84 -56.46 7.36 55.20
C THR A 84 -57.55 7.20 56.27
N ILE A 85 -58.66 7.94 56.15
CA ILE A 85 -59.81 7.82 57.04
C ILE A 85 -60.44 6.43 56.91
N PHE A 86 -60.68 5.94 55.69
CA PHE A 86 -61.23 4.60 55.42
C PHE A 86 -60.34 3.48 55.99
N HIS A 87 -59.02 3.55 55.76
CA HIS A 87 -58.07 2.57 56.28
C HIS A 87 -58.08 2.52 57.81
N ARG A 88 -58.11 3.68 58.48
CA ARG A 88 -58.12 3.74 59.95
C ARG A 88 -59.46 3.30 60.52
N ILE A 89 -60.59 3.61 59.88
CA ILE A 89 -61.91 3.09 60.27
C ILE A 89 -61.95 1.55 60.18
N ALA A 90 -61.38 0.97 59.11
CA ALA A 90 -61.30 -0.48 58.92
C ALA A 90 -60.42 -1.18 59.97
N ASP A 91 -59.31 -0.56 60.39
CA ASP A 91 -58.43 -1.09 61.45
C ASP A 91 -59.07 -1.09 62.85
N TYR A 92 -60.08 -0.26 63.10
CA TYR A 92 -60.74 -0.17 64.42
C TYR A 92 -61.90 -1.16 64.63
N ASN A 93 -62.16 -2.05 63.67
CA ASN A 93 -63.10 -3.17 63.79
C ASN A 93 -64.49 -2.74 64.33
N VAL A 94 -64.97 -1.57 63.90
CA VAL A 94 -66.31 -1.10 64.22
C VAL A 94 -67.27 -1.89 63.33
N ASN A 95 -68.11 -2.72 63.95
CA ASN A 95 -69.11 -3.58 63.32
C ASN A 95 -70.27 -2.74 62.72
N VAL A 96 -69.96 -1.87 61.77
CA VAL A 96 -70.92 -1.16 60.94
C VAL A 96 -71.20 -2.05 59.73
N GLY A 97 -72.44 -2.18 59.27
CA GLY A 97 -72.78 -3.07 58.15
C GLY A 97 -72.23 -2.56 56.81
N TRP A 98 -71.00 -2.97 56.42
CA TRP A 98 -70.30 -2.52 55.21
C TRP A 98 -70.82 -3.10 53.88
N ALA A 99 -71.67 -4.12 53.92
CA ALA A 99 -72.01 -4.97 52.77
C ALA A 99 -72.76 -4.27 51.60
N GLY A 100 -73.23 -3.03 51.78
CA GLY A 100 -73.84 -2.23 50.71
C GLY A 100 -73.00 -1.04 50.24
N MET A 101 -72.00 -0.62 51.02
CA MET A 101 -71.19 0.58 50.77
C MET A 101 -69.79 0.25 50.20
N GLU A 102 -69.28 -0.97 50.39
CA GLU A 102 -67.98 -1.42 49.85
C GLU A 102 -67.92 -1.38 48.31
N THR A 103 -69.01 -1.74 47.63
CA THR A 103 -69.05 -1.79 46.16
C THR A 103 -69.17 -0.43 45.49
N GLU A 104 -69.80 0.56 46.14
CA GLU A 104 -69.83 1.93 45.62
C GLU A 104 -68.53 2.68 45.89
N ALA A 105 -67.90 2.46 47.06
CA ALA A 105 -66.59 3.02 47.37
C ALA A 105 -65.48 2.44 46.47
N GLU A 106 -65.47 1.11 46.25
CA GLU A 106 -64.54 0.47 45.30
C GLU A 106 -64.75 0.98 43.88
N LYS A 107 -66.01 1.08 43.41
CA LYS A 107 -66.30 1.63 42.09
C LYS A 107 -65.85 3.08 41.94
N ALA A 108 -66.09 3.93 42.95
CA ALA A 108 -65.67 5.33 42.91
C ALA A 108 -64.14 5.46 42.90
N LEU A 109 -63.42 4.66 43.70
CA LEU A 109 -61.96 4.62 43.70
C LEU A 109 -61.39 4.14 42.36
N TRP A 110 -61.98 3.10 41.76
CA TRP A 110 -61.57 2.61 40.44
C TRP A 110 -61.87 3.61 39.31
N MET A 111 -63.04 4.26 39.30
CA MET A 111 -63.37 5.29 38.31
C MET A 111 -62.47 6.52 38.43
N ALA A 112 -62.12 6.95 39.64
CA ALA A 112 -61.18 8.04 39.85
C ALA A 112 -59.76 7.68 39.38
N ALA A 113 -59.29 6.46 39.67
CA ALA A 113 -58.00 5.97 39.21
C ALA A 113 -57.92 5.80 37.69
N GLU A 114 -59.01 5.35 37.05
CA GLU A 114 -59.13 5.22 35.60
C GLU A 114 -59.14 6.60 34.91
N THR A 115 -59.94 7.55 35.41
CA THR A 115 -59.98 8.93 34.88
C THR A 115 -58.61 9.60 34.97
N TRP A 116 -57.92 9.45 36.11
CA TRP A 116 -56.56 9.96 36.29
C TRP A 116 -55.54 9.30 35.34
N GLY A 117 -55.63 7.98 35.13
CA GLY A 117 -54.74 7.25 34.22
C GLY A 117 -54.93 7.64 32.75
N VAL A 118 -56.16 8.01 32.36
CA VAL A 118 -56.50 8.48 31.01
C VAL A 118 -56.02 9.91 30.77
N GLU A 119 -56.23 10.83 31.72
CA GLU A 119 -55.81 12.24 31.57
C GLU A 119 -54.30 12.42 31.75
N SER A 120 -53.67 11.68 32.66
CA SER A 120 -52.21 11.75 32.92
C SER A 120 -51.38 11.21 31.75
N ARG A 121 -51.93 10.31 30.92
CA ARG A 121 -51.27 9.86 29.67
C ARG A 121 -51.00 10.98 28.67
N SER A 122 -51.72 12.10 28.76
CA SER A 122 -51.53 13.27 27.90
C SER A 122 -50.51 14.29 28.43
N ALA A 123 -50.10 14.19 29.70
CA ALA A 123 -49.21 15.15 30.37
C ALA A 123 -47.85 14.56 30.81
N LEU A 124 -47.51 13.32 30.39
CA LEU A 124 -46.29 12.62 30.81
C LEU A 124 -45.04 13.09 30.02
N GLY A 125 -44.55 14.27 30.40
CA GLY A 125 -43.18 14.73 30.17
C GLY A 125 -42.64 15.33 31.46
N GLU A 126 -41.60 14.71 32.04
CA GLU A 126 -40.74 15.25 33.11
C GLU A 126 -41.29 15.30 34.56
N ASN A 127 -41.52 14.13 35.21
CA ASN A 127 -41.20 13.89 36.64
C ASN A 127 -41.54 12.46 37.12
N TRP A 128 -40.68 11.47 36.80
CA TRP A 128 -40.89 10.05 37.16
C TRP A 128 -40.72 9.74 38.66
N SER A 129 -39.94 10.54 39.38
CA SER A 129 -39.61 10.33 40.80
C SER A 129 -40.77 10.59 41.76
N ARG A 130 -41.72 11.48 41.41
CA ARG A 130 -42.98 11.66 42.16
C ARG A 130 -44.00 10.54 41.89
N HIS A 131 -44.00 9.97 40.68
CA HIS A 131 -44.90 8.88 40.28
C HIS A 131 -44.53 7.53 40.94
N LYS A 132 -43.24 7.27 41.16
CA LYS A 132 -42.73 6.07 41.84
C LYS A 132 -43.21 5.95 43.30
N LEU A 133 -43.33 7.07 44.02
CA LEU A 133 -43.81 7.07 45.40
C LEU A 133 -45.32 6.78 45.48
N CYS A 134 -46.10 7.28 44.52
CA CYS A 134 -47.54 7.03 44.40
C CYS A 134 -47.87 5.58 44.03
N LEU A 135 -47.10 4.97 43.11
CA LEU A 135 -47.28 3.56 42.72
C LEU A 135 -47.09 2.61 43.91
N ASN A 136 -46.10 2.90 44.77
CA ASN A 136 -45.79 2.08 45.95
C ASN A 136 -46.91 2.11 47.02
N SER A 137 -47.63 3.21 47.18
CA SER A 137 -48.77 3.30 48.10
C SER A 137 -50.01 2.56 47.59
N ILE A 138 -50.24 2.56 46.27
CA ILE A 138 -51.31 1.78 45.62
C ILE A 138 -51.01 0.28 45.72
N ILE A 139 -49.75 -0.12 45.48
CA ILE A 139 -49.30 -1.51 45.64
C ILE A 139 -49.49 -1.97 47.10
N PHE A 140 -49.16 -1.14 48.09
CA PHE A 140 -49.36 -1.48 49.50
C PHE A 140 -50.85 -1.62 49.90
N ALA A 141 -51.73 -0.78 49.34
CA ALA A 141 -53.17 -0.87 49.55
C ALA A 141 -53.79 -2.12 48.89
N LEU A 142 -53.38 -2.44 47.66
CA LEU A 142 -53.84 -3.63 46.92
C LEU A 142 -53.33 -4.94 47.54
N VAL A 143 -52.11 -4.96 48.11
CA VAL A 143 -51.54 -6.11 48.82
C VAL A 143 -52.30 -6.41 50.13
N ASN A 144 -52.83 -5.40 50.82
CA ASN A 144 -53.61 -5.60 52.05
C ASN A 144 -55.10 -5.95 51.79
N LEU A 145 -55.65 -5.58 50.64
CA LEU A 145 -56.95 -6.07 50.13
C LEU A 145 -56.91 -7.56 49.72
N ASN A 146 -55.73 -8.17 49.66
CA ASN A 146 -55.50 -9.54 49.18
C ASN A 146 -55.79 -10.67 50.20
N ARG A 147 -56.55 -10.40 51.28
CA ARG A 147 -56.98 -11.45 52.25
C ARG A 147 -58.21 -12.25 51.80
N THR A 148 -58.62 -12.14 50.54
CA THR A 148 -59.87 -12.72 49.99
C THR A 148 -59.62 -13.57 48.73
N TYR A 149 -58.58 -14.43 48.73
CA TYR A 149 -58.04 -15.07 47.53
C TYR A 149 -58.80 -16.31 46.98
N GLN A 150 -59.75 -16.89 47.71
CA GLN A 150 -60.41 -18.15 47.28
C GLN A 150 -61.45 -18.02 46.14
N ARG A 151 -61.65 -16.83 45.55
CA ARG A 151 -62.60 -16.62 44.44
C ARG A 151 -61.97 -16.16 43.11
N MET A 152 -60.66 -15.92 43.06
CA MET A 152 -59.95 -15.52 41.83
C MET A 152 -59.66 -16.70 40.88
N GLU A 153 -59.52 -17.92 41.39
CA GLU A 153 -59.17 -19.10 40.59
C GLU A 153 -60.25 -19.51 39.55
N VAL A 154 -61.54 -19.27 39.85
CA VAL A 154 -62.67 -19.51 38.92
C VAL A 154 -62.75 -18.43 37.84
N PHE A 155 -62.27 -17.22 38.12
CA PHE A 155 -62.25 -16.11 37.15
C PHE A 155 -61.12 -16.28 36.13
N PHE A 156 -59.93 -16.71 36.57
CA PHE A 156 -58.74 -16.84 35.72
C PHE A 156 -58.82 -17.96 34.67
N ASN A 157 -59.65 -18.98 34.87
CA ASN A 157 -59.79 -20.10 33.92
C ASN A 157 -60.71 -19.82 32.71
N SER A 158 -61.36 -18.64 32.58
CA SER A 158 -62.39 -18.41 31.55
C SER A 158 -62.12 -17.31 30.50
N LYS A 159 -60.98 -16.61 30.53
CA LYS A 159 -60.66 -15.52 29.57
C LYS A 159 -59.15 -15.41 29.25
N ILE A 160 -58.65 -16.24 28.32
CA ILE A 160 -57.22 -16.36 27.97
C ILE A 160 -56.57 -15.12 27.30
N SER A 161 -57.32 -14.09 26.86
CA SER A 161 -56.69 -12.86 26.32
C SER A 161 -56.38 -11.78 27.38
N THR A 162 -56.95 -11.89 28.58
CA THR A 162 -56.77 -10.89 29.66
C THR A 162 -55.64 -11.29 30.62
N TYR A 163 -55.32 -12.58 30.71
CA TYR A 163 -54.21 -13.10 31.53
C TYR A 163 -52.87 -12.46 31.15
N TRP A 164 -52.56 -12.40 29.86
CA TRP A 164 -51.30 -11.81 29.39
C TRP A 164 -51.23 -10.28 29.55
N LYS A 165 -52.37 -9.58 29.55
CA LYS A 165 -52.44 -8.13 29.89
C LYS A 165 -52.27 -7.87 31.38
N ALA A 166 -52.83 -8.73 32.24
CA ALA A 166 -52.59 -8.66 33.69
C ALA A 166 -51.14 -9.01 34.03
N TYR A 167 -50.56 -10.00 33.34
CA TYR A 167 -49.14 -10.37 33.47
C TYR A 167 -48.21 -9.23 33.00
N TYR A 168 -48.62 -8.44 32.01
CA TYR A 168 -47.92 -7.25 31.53
C TYR A 168 -47.85 -6.13 32.59
N ILE A 169 -48.92 -5.94 33.37
CA ILE A 169 -48.96 -4.97 34.49
C ILE A 169 -48.18 -5.52 35.71
N LEU A 170 -48.16 -6.85 35.87
CA LEU A 170 -47.42 -7.54 36.93
C LEU A 170 -45.95 -7.78 36.60
N TRP A 171 -45.45 -7.43 35.40
CA TRP A 171 -44.07 -7.69 34.98
C TRP A 171 -43.02 -7.00 35.88
N ASP A 172 -43.26 -5.72 36.22
CA ASP A 172 -42.40 -4.97 37.15
C ASP A 172 -42.54 -5.49 38.59
N ILE A 173 -43.70 -6.09 38.92
CA ILE A 173 -43.97 -6.72 40.22
C ILE A 173 -43.26 -8.09 40.32
N LEU A 174 -43.23 -8.87 39.24
CA LEU A 174 -42.55 -10.16 39.15
C LEU A 174 -41.03 -10.02 39.28
N TRP A 175 -40.45 -8.98 38.70
CA TRP A 175 -39.04 -8.65 38.87
C TRP A 175 -38.69 -8.20 40.30
N ALA A 176 -39.58 -7.43 40.95
CA ALA A 176 -39.48 -7.18 42.39
C ALA A 176 -39.71 -8.44 43.25
N TYR A 177 -40.40 -9.44 42.71
CA TYR A 177 -40.72 -10.73 43.36
C TYR A 177 -39.57 -11.73 43.32
N VAL A 178 -38.68 -11.68 42.31
CA VAL A 178 -37.49 -12.54 42.21
C VAL A 178 -36.54 -12.31 43.41
N ASP A 179 -36.57 -11.13 44.03
CA ASP A 179 -35.79 -10.79 45.22
C ASP A 179 -36.38 -11.39 46.53
N LEU A 180 -37.63 -11.87 46.50
CA LEU A 180 -38.33 -12.51 47.65
C LEU A 180 -38.03 -14.01 47.79
N ASN A 181 -36.98 -14.51 47.13
CA ASN A 181 -36.55 -15.92 47.03
C ASN A 181 -36.31 -16.67 48.36
N LYS A 182 -36.54 -16.05 49.52
CA LYS A 182 -36.38 -16.64 50.87
C LYS A 182 -37.60 -17.40 51.41
N TYR A 183 -38.79 -17.34 50.79
CA TYR A 183 -40.03 -17.76 51.47
C TYR A 183 -40.76 -19.00 50.90
N TRP A 184 -40.25 -19.70 49.89
CA TRP A 184 -41.02 -20.69 49.11
C TRP A 184 -40.49 -22.14 49.20
N ASN A 185 -41.36 -23.16 49.01
CA ASN A 185 -41.00 -24.59 49.02
C ASN A 185 -40.13 -24.99 47.80
N ALA A 186 -39.22 -25.96 47.94
CA ALA A 186 -38.18 -26.31 46.97
C ALA A 186 -38.71 -26.79 45.60
N ASP A 187 -39.76 -27.61 45.57
CA ASP A 187 -40.33 -28.14 44.31
C ASP A 187 -41.07 -27.07 43.51
N TYR A 188 -41.77 -26.18 44.21
CA TYR A 188 -42.43 -25.02 43.60
C TYR A 188 -41.39 -24.04 43.03
N ARG A 189 -40.23 -23.91 43.67
CA ARG A 189 -39.10 -23.12 43.14
C ARG A 189 -38.56 -23.69 41.83
N GLN A 190 -38.37 -25.01 41.71
CA GLN A 190 -37.80 -25.59 40.49
C GLN A 190 -38.72 -25.48 39.27
N LYS A 191 -40.03 -25.75 39.43
CA LYS A 191 -40.99 -25.68 38.32
C LYS A 191 -41.14 -24.25 37.79
N ASN A 192 -41.36 -23.27 38.67
CA ASN A 192 -41.49 -21.87 38.25
C ASN A 192 -40.18 -21.31 37.71
N LYS A 193 -39.02 -21.81 38.19
CA LYS A 193 -37.70 -21.46 37.63
C LYS A 193 -37.60 -21.92 36.18
N LEU A 194 -37.99 -23.16 35.86
CA LEU A 194 -37.99 -23.64 34.47
C LEU A 194 -38.89 -22.80 33.56
N GLU A 195 -40.13 -22.55 33.97
CA GLU A 195 -41.11 -21.74 33.21
C GLU A 195 -40.61 -20.30 32.99
N PHE A 196 -39.93 -19.72 33.98
CA PHE A 196 -39.33 -18.39 33.87
C PHE A 196 -38.19 -18.35 32.84
N TYR A 197 -37.29 -19.33 32.87
CA TYR A 197 -36.22 -19.42 31.88
C TYR A 197 -36.74 -19.75 30.47
N GLU A 198 -37.85 -20.50 30.34
CA GLU A 198 -38.54 -20.69 29.05
C GLU A 198 -39.09 -19.38 28.50
N LEU A 199 -39.61 -18.52 29.37
CA LEU A 199 -40.08 -17.19 28.99
C LEU A 199 -38.93 -16.28 28.56
N LEU A 200 -37.78 -16.34 29.23
CA LEU A 200 -36.58 -15.60 28.81
C LEU A 200 -36.12 -16.05 27.42
N ALA A 201 -36.07 -17.37 27.17
CA ALA A 201 -35.77 -17.91 25.86
C ALA A 201 -36.75 -17.39 24.80
N TYR A 202 -38.04 -17.44 25.08
CA TYR A 202 -39.08 -16.95 24.17
C TYR A 202 -38.92 -15.45 23.86
N CYS A 203 -38.61 -14.63 24.86
CA CYS A 203 -38.37 -13.19 24.68
C CYS A 203 -37.19 -12.89 23.75
N LEU A 204 -36.16 -13.73 23.79
CA LEU A 204 -34.98 -13.60 22.93
C LEU A 204 -35.27 -14.10 21.50
N GLU A 205 -35.95 -15.24 21.38
CA GLU A 205 -36.36 -15.80 20.07
C GLU A 205 -37.32 -14.87 19.32
N ASN A 206 -38.25 -14.22 20.03
CA ASN A 206 -39.33 -13.44 19.43
C ASN A 206 -39.13 -11.93 19.59
N HIS A 207 -37.88 -11.47 19.72
CA HIS A 207 -37.53 -10.09 20.06
C HIS A 207 -38.10 -9.02 19.09
N GLN A 208 -38.39 -9.40 17.84
CA GLN A 208 -39.03 -8.54 16.83
C GLN A 208 -40.53 -8.30 17.07
N THR A 209 -41.20 -9.15 17.83
CA THR A 209 -42.64 -9.03 18.07
C THR A 209 -42.94 -7.80 18.93
N GLU A 210 -44.08 -7.13 18.69
CA GLU A 210 -44.52 -5.96 19.49
C GLU A 210 -44.55 -6.26 21.01
N PHE A 211 -44.72 -7.54 21.36
CA PHE A 211 -44.66 -8.07 22.72
C PHE A 211 -43.26 -8.02 23.35
N ALA A 212 -42.22 -8.26 22.55
CA ALA A 212 -40.82 -8.30 22.96
C ALA A 212 -40.04 -7.02 22.60
N SER A 213 -40.55 -6.17 21.70
CA SER A 213 -39.91 -4.94 21.22
C SER A 213 -40.16 -3.71 22.12
N GLY A 214 -40.85 -3.87 23.26
CA GLY A 214 -40.95 -2.82 24.28
C GLY A 214 -39.55 -2.42 24.78
N SER A 215 -39.39 -1.16 25.18
CA SER A 215 -38.08 -0.48 25.30
C SER A 215 -37.01 -1.14 26.18
N ILE A 216 -37.35 -2.17 26.97
CA ILE A 216 -36.46 -2.81 27.94
C ILE A 216 -36.86 -4.29 28.16
N LYS A 217 -36.65 -5.20 27.19
CA LYS A 217 -36.94 -6.65 27.41
C LYS A 217 -35.87 -7.66 26.97
N PRO A 218 -35.39 -7.71 25.72
CA PRO A 218 -34.32 -8.65 25.34
C PRO A 218 -32.99 -8.34 26.04
N LYS A 219 -32.65 -7.06 26.15
CA LYS A 219 -31.47 -6.58 26.88
C LYS A 219 -31.51 -6.93 28.37
N GLU A 220 -32.68 -6.86 29.01
CA GLU A 220 -32.82 -7.28 30.42
C GLU A 220 -32.86 -8.79 30.56
N ALA A 221 -33.40 -9.53 29.58
CA ALA A 221 -33.28 -10.98 29.56
C ALA A 221 -31.80 -11.40 29.50
N CYS A 222 -31.00 -10.76 28.64
CA CYS A 222 -29.55 -10.95 28.60
C CYS A 222 -28.89 -10.61 29.94
N LYS A 223 -29.17 -9.44 30.54
CA LYS A 223 -28.63 -9.07 31.86
C LYS A 223 -29.06 -10.03 32.98
N PHE A 224 -30.28 -10.55 32.92
CA PHE A 224 -30.77 -11.55 33.87
C PHE A 224 -29.97 -12.83 33.75
N LEU A 225 -29.89 -13.36 32.52
CA LEU A 225 -29.15 -14.58 32.22
C LEU A 225 -27.70 -14.44 32.67
N GLN A 226 -27.09 -13.27 32.42
CA GLN A 226 -25.76 -12.93 32.90
C GLN A 226 -25.64 -12.98 34.42
N SER A 227 -26.52 -12.26 35.13
CA SER A 227 -26.47 -12.14 36.59
C SER A 227 -26.82 -13.43 37.34
N ASN A 228 -27.48 -14.38 36.67
CA ASN A 228 -27.98 -15.63 37.24
C ASN A 228 -27.47 -16.84 36.45
N ALA A 229 -26.31 -16.71 35.83
CA ALA A 229 -25.86 -17.71 34.89
C ALA A 229 -25.62 -19.07 35.60
N ASP A 230 -25.00 -19.09 36.79
CA ASP A 230 -24.82 -20.31 37.61
C ASP A 230 -26.14 -21.01 37.99
N ASP A 231 -27.24 -20.26 37.93
CA ASP A 231 -28.58 -20.70 38.26
C ASP A 231 -29.36 -21.24 37.05
N ILE A 232 -28.84 -21.19 35.82
CA ILE A 232 -29.52 -21.68 34.63
C ILE A 232 -29.77 -23.21 34.77
N PRO A 233 -31.04 -23.66 34.67
CA PRO A 233 -31.37 -25.08 34.81
C PRO A 233 -30.54 -25.96 33.89
N LYS A 234 -30.07 -27.12 34.39
CA LYS A 234 -29.31 -28.12 33.61
C LYS A 234 -30.17 -28.89 32.59
N ASN A 235 -31.39 -28.44 32.34
CA ASN A 235 -32.30 -29.05 31.37
C ASN A 235 -31.81 -28.70 29.94
N GLN A 236 -31.35 -29.72 29.21
CA GLN A 236 -30.74 -29.55 27.89
C GLN A 236 -31.69 -28.89 26.85
N PRO A 237 -32.97 -29.29 26.71
CA PRO A 237 -33.92 -28.60 25.83
C PRO A 237 -34.09 -27.11 26.14
N LEU A 238 -34.16 -26.75 27.42
CA LEU A 238 -34.28 -25.36 27.83
C LEU A 238 -33.02 -24.55 27.52
N ARG A 239 -31.83 -25.11 27.82
CA ARG A 239 -30.55 -24.49 27.45
C ARG A 239 -30.44 -24.26 25.95
N GLN A 240 -30.91 -25.22 25.14
CA GLN A 240 -30.96 -25.09 23.69
C GLN A 240 -31.92 -23.99 23.24
N LYS A 241 -33.11 -23.84 23.85
CA LYS A 241 -34.02 -22.72 23.58
C LYS A 241 -33.40 -21.38 23.95
N ILE A 242 -32.80 -21.26 25.13
CA ILE A 242 -32.11 -20.04 25.56
C ILE A 242 -30.99 -19.68 24.58
N TYR A 243 -30.19 -20.66 24.17
CA TYR A 243 -29.14 -20.50 23.17
C TYR A 243 -29.69 -20.02 21.82
N THR A 244 -30.76 -20.66 21.34
CA THR A 244 -31.38 -20.34 20.05
C THR A 244 -31.91 -18.91 20.08
N GLY A 245 -32.59 -18.53 21.16
CA GLY A 245 -33.07 -17.17 21.38
C GLY A 245 -31.94 -16.14 21.39
N LEU A 246 -30.86 -16.39 22.15
CA LEU A 246 -29.70 -15.50 22.19
C LEU A 246 -29.07 -15.32 20.80
N THR A 247 -28.95 -16.42 20.05
CA THR A 247 -28.35 -16.40 18.70
C THR A 247 -29.20 -15.60 17.72
N ILE A 248 -30.53 -15.81 17.73
CA ILE A 248 -31.48 -15.04 16.91
C ILE A 248 -31.42 -13.56 17.26
N TYR A 249 -31.44 -13.22 18.55
CA TYR A 249 -31.35 -11.84 19.02
C TYR A 249 -30.07 -11.14 18.54
N LEU A 250 -28.91 -11.80 18.65
CA LEU A 250 -27.62 -11.22 18.29
C LEU A 250 -27.36 -11.15 16.79
N LYS A 251 -27.94 -12.07 16.00
CA LYS A 251 -27.83 -12.03 14.54
C LYS A 251 -28.45 -10.74 13.96
N GLU A 252 -29.52 -10.25 14.59
CA GLU A 252 -30.24 -9.05 14.14
C GLU A 252 -29.67 -7.76 14.72
N PHE A 253 -29.28 -7.78 15.99
CA PHE A 253 -28.56 -6.68 16.63
C PHE A 253 -27.06 -6.83 16.34
N LYS A 254 -26.66 -6.51 15.09
CA LYS A 254 -25.26 -6.46 14.62
C LYS A 254 -24.32 -6.12 15.79
N TYR A 255 -23.35 -7.00 16.09
CA TYR A 255 -22.29 -6.89 17.11
C TYR A 255 -21.62 -5.51 17.17
N SER A 256 -22.32 -4.50 17.68
CA SER A 256 -21.91 -3.09 17.57
C SER A 256 -21.56 -2.50 18.93
N SER A 257 -21.87 -3.21 20.02
CA SER A 257 -21.49 -2.82 21.38
C SER A 257 -20.68 -3.92 22.07
N GLY A 258 -19.52 -3.57 22.64
CA GLY A 258 -18.67 -4.53 23.38
C GLY A 258 -19.27 -5.04 24.69
N GLU A 259 -20.41 -4.49 25.14
CA GLU A 259 -21.13 -4.99 26.32
C GLU A 259 -21.88 -6.30 26.02
N GLU A 260 -22.51 -6.43 24.85
CA GLU A 260 -23.29 -7.61 24.47
C GLU A 260 -22.41 -8.86 24.26
N VAL A 261 -21.15 -8.66 23.80
CA VAL A 261 -20.16 -9.74 23.67
C VAL A 261 -19.75 -10.29 25.04
N LYS A 262 -19.62 -9.45 26.07
CA LYS A 262 -19.29 -9.92 27.44
C LYS A 262 -20.41 -10.76 28.04
N VAL A 263 -21.67 -10.37 27.81
CA VAL A 263 -22.83 -11.17 28.23
C VAL A 263 -22.80 -12.55 27.57
N PHE A 264 -22.35 -12.61 26.32
CA PHE A 264 -22.21 -13.85 25.58
C PHE A 264 -21.14 -14.75 26.18
N ASP A 265 -19.94 -14.23 26.45
CA ASP A 265 -18.84 -15.00 27.02
C ASP A 265 -19.22 -15.61 28.39
N GLU A 266 -19.89 -14.84 29.25
CA GLU A 266 -20.32 -15.30 30.58
C GLU A 266 -21.43 -16.37 30.51
N ILE A 267 -22.39 -16.23 29.59
CA ILE A 267 -23.45 -17.23 29.42
C ILE A 267 -22.88 -18.52 28.82
N PHE A 268 -21.91 -18.44 27.91
CA PHE A 268 -21.31 -19.62 27.28
C PHE A 268 -20.41 -20.42 28.22
N ASP A 269 -19.63 -19.75 29.06
CA ASP A 269 -18.84 -20.41 30.11
C ASP A 269 -19.74 -21.29 31.01
N ILE A 270 -21.03 -20.98 31.08
CA ILE A 270 -22.02 -21.63 31.95
C ILE A 270 -22.89 -22.66 31.23
N LEU A 271 -23.19 -22.43 29.95
CA LEU A 271 -23.78 -23.46 29.10
C LEU A 271 -22.80 -24.63 28.91
N GLY A 272 -21.49 -24.38 29.05
CA GLY A 272 -20.44 -25.40 29.05
C GLY A 272 -20.25 -26.03 27.68
N ASP A 273 -19.76 -27.28 27.66
CA ASP A 273 -19.39 -27.97 26.42
C ASP A 273 -20.58 -28.18 25.44
N ASP A 274 -21.81 -28.19 25.95
CA ASP A 274 -23.03 -28.35 25.14
C ASP A 274 -23.20 -27.20 24.13
N SER A 275 -22.65 -26.02 24.44
CA SER A 275 -22.80 -24.80 23.63
C SER A 275 -22.20 -24.93 22.23
N VAL A 276 -21.00 -25.51 22.10
CA VAL A 276 -20.35 -25.77 20.80
C VAL A 276 -21.14 -26.77 19.98
N GLY A 277 -21.71 -27.79 20.62
CA GLY A 277 -22.62 -28.73 19.98
C GLY A 277 -23.83 -28.02 19.37
N PHE A 278 -24.41 -27.05 20.08
CA PHE A 278 -25.52 -26.25 19.57
C PHE A 278 -25.11 -25.30 18.44
N ILE A 279 -23.96 -24.60 18.52
CA ILE A 279 -23.48 -23.74 17.42
C ILE A 279 -23.34 -24.54 16.13
N LEU A 280 -22.75 -25.74 16.22
CA LEU A 280 -22.47 -26.59 15.05
C LEU A 280 -23.71 -27.31 14.49
N GLN A 281 -24.81 -27.33 15.23
CA GLN A 281 -26.08 -27.95 14.82
C GLN A 281 -27.10 -26.92 14.30
N ASP A 282 -26.89 -25.63 14.55
CA ASP A 282 -27.79 -24.58 14.10
C ASP A 282 -27.65 -24.34 12.59
N THR A 283 -28.63 -24.82 11.83
CA THR A 283 -28.69 -24.67 10.37
C THR A 283 -28.95 -23.23 9.91
N ASN A 284 -29.31 -22.31 10.83
CA ASN A 284 -29.57 -20.92 10.51
C ASN A 284 -28.30 -20.04 10.55
N LEU A 285 -27.18 -20.58 11.06
CA LEU A 285 -25.89 -19.90 11.06
C LEU A 285 -25.11 -20.26 9.79
N GLU A 286 -24.67 -19.22 9.06
CA GLU A 286 -23.67 -19.43 8.02
C GLU A 286 -22.35 -19.91 8.67
N SER A 287 -21.56 -20.71 7.96
CA SER A 287 -20.33 -21.28 8.51
C SER A 287 -19.35 -20.23 9.03
N GLU A 288 -19.29 -19.05 8.39
CA GLU A 288 -18.49 -17.92 8.88
C GLU A 288 -19.02 -17.42 10.25
N GLN A 289 -20.33 -17.27 10.41
CA GLN A 289 -20.95 -16.79 11.65
C GLN A 289 -20.79 -17.80 12.79
N ALA A 290 -20.97 -19.09 12.49
CA ALA A 290 -20.71 -20.16 13.45
C ALA A 290 -19.24 -20.16 13.89
N GLY A 291 -18.29 -19.94 12.98
CA GLY A 291 -16.88 -19.84 13.32
C GLY A 291 -16.56 -18.62 14.21
N LYS A 292 -17.14 -17.45 13.92
CA LYS A 292 -17.03 -16.25 14.77
C LYS A 292 -17.50 -16.52 16.19
N LEU A 293 -18.67 -17.15 16.31
CA LEU A 293 -19.30 -17.52 17.58
C LEU A 293 -18.47 -18.53 18.37
N LEU A 294 -17.83 -19.49 17.71
CA LEU A 294 -16.93 -20.42 18.40
C LEU A 294 -15.66 -19.72 18.90
N LEU A 295 -15.16 -18.73 18.16
CA LEU A 295 -13.95 -18.01 18.51
C LEU A 295 -14.15 -17.01 19.66
N SER A 296 -15.39 -16.58 19.93
CA SER A 296 -15.70 -15.82 21.14
C SER A 296 -15.64 -16.68 22.41
N VAL A 297 -15.65 -18.02 22.29
CA VAL A 297 -15.66 -18.95 23.44
C VAL A 297 -14.43 -19.86 23.46
N PRO A 298 -13.21 -19.30 23.54
CA PRO A 298 -11.98 -20.04 23.32
C PRO A 298 -11.78 -21.21 24.28
N LYS A 299 -12.21 -21.12 25.54
CA LYS A 299 -12.08 -22.22 26.52
C LYS A 299 -12.93 -23.44 26.16
N ALA A 300 -14.19 -23.23 25.80
CA ALA A 300 -15.09 -24.31 25.40
C ALA A 300 -14.62 -24.94 24.08
N LEU A 301 -14.19 -24.09 23.14
CA LEU A 301 -13.60 -24.52 21.88
C LEU A 301 -12.34 -25.38 22.10
N GLU A 302 -11.41 -24.94 22.96
CA GLU A 302 -10.21 -25.71 23.31
C GLU A 302 -10.55 -27.04 23.98
N THR A 303 -11.47 -27.04 24.94
CA THR A 303 -11.88 -28.24 25.67
C THR A 303 -12.48 -29.29 24.73
N ILE A 304 -13.34 -28.88 23.81
CA ILE A 304 -14.02 -29.79 22.87
C ILE A 304 -13.10 -30.25 21.75
N TRP A 305 -12.14 -29.41 21.39
CA TRP A 305 -11.09 -29.79 20.46
C TRP A 305 -10.18 -30.87 21.05
N ASP A 306 -9.70 -30.67 22.28
CA ASP A 306 -8.75 -31.56 22.94
C ASP A 306 -9.38 -32.88 23.41
N THR A 307 -10.68 -32.89 23.72
CA THR A 307 -11.43 -34.11 24.10
C THR A 307 -11.72 -35.05 22.92
N GLY A 308 -11.32 -34.70 21.69
CA GLY A 308 -11.48 -35.56 20.52
C GLY A 308 -12.93 -35.79 20.13
N SER A 309 -13.78 -34.77 20.32
CA SER A 309 -15.21 -34.85 20.03
C SER A 309 -15.49 -35.21 18.56
N THR A 310 -16.64 -35.85 18.31
CA THR A 310 -17.19 -36.09 16.96
C THR A 310 -17.46 -34.81 16.16
N HIS A 311 -17.24 -33.65 16.77
CA HIS A 311 -17.46 -32.33 16.20
C HIS A 311 -16.21 -31.72 15.54
N ARG A 312 -15.03 -32.34 15.69
CA ARG A 312 -13.74 -31.78 15.21
C ARG A 312 -13.77 -31.34 13.75
N ASP A 313 -14.29 -32.18 12.85
CA ASP A 313 -14.40 -31.86 11.41
C ASP A 313 -15.31 -30.64 11.16
N LYS A 314 -16.43 -30.55 11.88
CA LYS A 314 -17.37 -29.44 11.76
C LYS A 314 -16.77 -28.15 12.34
N ILE A 315 -16.08 -28.23 13.48
CA ILE A 315 -15.34 -27.11 14.07
C ILE A 315 -14.30 -26.61 13.08
N LEU A 316 -13.51 -27.51 12.48
CA LEU A 316 -12.53 -27.14 11.47
C LEU A 316 -13.17 -26.42 10.28
N GLN A 317 -14.29 -26.93 9.76
CA GLN A 317 -15.00 -26.30 8.64
C GLN A 317 -15.46 -24.88 8.95
N VAL A 318 -16.07 -24.64 10.12
CA VAL A 318 -16.55 -23.30 10.49
C VAL A 318 -15.41 -22.35 10.85
N LEU A 319 -14.33 -22.84 11.48
CA LEU A 319 -13.13 -22.04 11.74
C LEU A 319 -12.42 -21.64 10.44
N LEU A 320 -12.38 -22.52 9.45
CA LEU A 320 -11.88 -22.20 8.11
C LEU A 320 -12.77 -21.18 7.39
N ALA A 321 -14.10 -21.26 7.58
CA ALA A 321 -15.01 -20.27 7.05
C ALA A 321 -14.81 -18.90 7.73
N ALA A 322 -14.64 -18.85 9.05
CA ALA A 322 -14.30 -17.61 9.77
C ALA A 322 -12.93 -17.06 9.37
N MET A 323 -11.95 -17.93 9.12
CA MET A 323 -10.62 -17.54 8.62
C MET A 323 -10.67 -16.90 7.24
N ASN A 324 -11.63 -17.29 6.38
CA ASN A 324 -11.84 -16.71 5.06
C ASN A 324 -12.95 -15.64 5.03
N GLY A 325 -13.52 -15.33 6.19
CA GLY A 325 -14.65 -14.40 6.32
C GLY A 325 -14.25 -12.93 6.16
N SER A 326 -15.18 -12.02 6.37
CA SER A 326 -14.94 -10.56 6.25
C SER A 326 -14.40 -9.89 7.53
N ASP A 327 -14.44 -10.60 8.66
CA ASP A 327 -14.10 -10.04 9.97
C ASP A 327 -12.64 -10.30 10.37
N SER A 328 -11.81 -9.26 10.32
CA SER A 328 -10.38 -9.33 10.62
C SER A 328 -10.04 -9.90 12.02
N GLN A 329 -10.89 -9.68 13.02
CA GLN A 329 -10.65 -10.18 14.38
C GLN A 329 -10.88 -11.69 14.42
N ALA A 330 -12.00 -12.15 13.87
CA ALA A 330 -12.31 -13.56 13.76
C ALA A 330 -11.29 -14.31 12.90
N GLN A 331 -10.83 -13.72 11.79
CA GLN A 331 -9.75 -14.29 10.99
C GLN A 331 -8.48 -14.51 11.81
N THR A 332 -8.07 -13.51 12.59
CA THR A 332 -6.87 -13.57 13.43
C THR A 332 -7.00 -14.65 14.52
N GLN A 333 -8.14 -14.70 15.21
CA GLN A 333 -8.41 -15.69 16.24
C GLN A 333 -8.48 -17.12 15.66
N ALA A 334 -9.13 -17.30 14.51
CA ALA A 334 -9.18 -18.57 13.79
C ALA A 334 -7.77 -19.06 13.44
N LYS A 335 -6.94 -18.18 12.88
CA LYS A 335 -5.53 -18.48 12.54
C LYS A 335 -4.73 -18.91 13.75
N LEU A 336 -4.84 -18.19 14.87
CA LEU A 336 -4.14 -18.52 16.11
C LEU A 336 -4.58 -19.87 16.68
N PHE A 337 -5.90 -20.13 16.71
CA PHE A 337 -6.46 -21.38 17.20
C PHE A 337 -5.99 -22.56 16.34
N LEU A 338 -6.19 -22.47 15.02
CA LEU A 338 -5.83 -23.55 14.09
C LEU A 338 -4.32 -23.84 14.10
N LYS A 339 -3.48 -22.80 14.20
CA LYS A 339 -2.02 -22.94 14.33
C LYS A 339 -1.60 -23.70 15.60
N LYS A 340 -2.34 -23.55 16.70
CA LYS A 340 -2.07 -24.24 17.96
C LYS A 340 -2.49 -25.71 17.93
N HIS A 341 -3.57 -26.04 17.23
CA HIS A 341 -4.33 -27.26 17.47
C HIS A 341 -4.46 -28.23 16.28
N VAL A 342 -4.12 -27.81 15.05
CA VAL A 342 -4.38 -28.60 13.83
C VAL A 342 -3.19 -28.62 12.86
N PRO A 343 -2.08 -29.33 13.15
CA PRO A 343 -0.97 -29.39 12.18
C PRO A 343 -1.33 -30.16 10.89
N ASP A 344 -1.90 -31.36 11.01
CA ASP A 344 -2.01 -32.30 9.87
C ASP A 344 -3.21 -32.03 8.94
N GLU A 345 -4.36 -31.64 9.49
CA GLU A 345 -5.55 -31.30 8.66
C GLU A 345 -5.46 -29.91 8.06
N LEU A 346 -4.83 -28.95 8.77
CA LEU A 346 -4.45 -27.68 8.17
C LEU A 346 -3.51 -27.95 7.00
N GLN A 347 -2.53 -28.84 7.14
CA GLN A 347 -1.66 -29.24 6.05
C GLN A 347 -2.44 -29.81 4.84
N ARG A 348 -3.45 -30.67 5.04
CA ARG A 348 -4.30 -31.16 3.92
C ARG A 348 -5.11 -30.05 3.25
N ASN A 349 -5.66 -29.11 4.01
CA ASN A 349 -6.38 -27.98 3.44
C ASN A 349 -5.43 -27.01 2.73
N LEU A 350 -4.23 -26.81 3.27
CA LEU A 350 -3.16 -26.06 2.65
C LEU A 350 -2.74 -26.69 1.33
N GLU A 351 -2.59 -28.02 1.28
CA GLU A 351 -2.33 -28.76 0.04
C GLU A 351 -3.46 -28.57 -0.99
N SER A 352 -4.73 -28.53 -0.55
CA SER A 352 -5.88 -28.21 -1.40
C SER A 352 -5.84 -26.77 -1.93
N GLN A 353 -5.51 -25.78 -1.10
CA GLN A 353 -5.37 -24.38 -1.51
C GLN A 353 -4.16 -24.15 -2.43
N VAL A 354 -3.05 -24.85 -2.18
CA VAL A 354 -1.88 -24.89 -3.07
C VAL A 354 -2.30 -25.45 -4.43
N GLY A 355 -3.14 -26.49 -4.47
CA GLY A 355 -3.71 -27.00 -5.71
C GLY A 355 -4.49 -25.95 -6.51
N LYS A 356 -5.20 -25.02 -5.83
CA LYS A 356 -5.87 -23.88 -6.49
C LYS A 356 -4.89 -22.88 -7.10
N LEU A 357 -3.75 -22.63 -6.44
CA LEU A 357 -2.71 -21.76 -6.98
C LEU A 357 -2.16 -22.29 -8.32
N ASP A 358 -2.20 -23.61 -8.53
CA ASP A 358 -1.79 -24.23 -9.78
C ASP A 358 -2.83 -24.14 -10.90
N THR A 359 -4.12 -24.10 -10.58
CA THR A 359 -5.21 -24.08 -11.56
C THR A 359 -5.70 -22.69 -11.94
N LEU A 360 -5.48 -21.67 -11.10
CA LEU A 360 -5.92 -20.31 -11.37
C LEU A 360 -5.10 -19.66 -12.48
N ASP A 361 -5.79 -19.11 -13.48
CA ASP A 361 -5.19 -18.29 -14.53
C ASP A 361 -4.99 -16.85 -14.03
N PRO A 362 -3.74 -16.40 -13.89
CA PRO A 362 -3.43 -15.08 -13.37
C PRO A 362 -3.83 -13.93 -14.29
N THR A 363 -4.14 -14.20 -15.56
CA THR A 363 -4.68 -13.19 -16.47
C THR A 363 -6.15 -12.85 -16.18
N VAL A 364 -6.88 -13.72 -15.47
CA VAL A 364 -8.31 -13.56 -15.19
C VAL A 364 -8.54 -12.87 -13.84
N ASN A 365 -7.91 -13.34 -12.76
CA ASN A 365 -8.17 -12.86 -11.40
C ASN A 365 -6.86 -12.58 -10.60
N PRO A 366 -6.07 -11.55 -10.93
CA PRO A 366 -4.80 -11.28 -10.25
C PRO A 366 -4.99 -10.91 -8.76
N GLU A 367 -6.10 -10.27 -8.40
CA GLU A 367 -6.39 -9.89 -7.01
C GLU A 367 -6.71 -11.11 -6.13
N GLU A 368 -7.49 -12.06 -6.64
CA GLU A 368 -7.81 -13.31 -5.94
C GLU A 368 -6.55 -14.13 -5.67
N ILE A 369 -5.65 -14.22 -6.66
CA ILE A 369 -4.35 -14.89 -6.50
C ILE A 369 -3.46 -14.15 -5.52
N GLY A 370 -3.43 -12.81 -5.58
CA GLY A 370 -2.68 -12.00 -4.62
C GLY A 370 -3.12 -12.24 -3.18
N ASN A 371 -4.44 -12.30 -2.94
CA ASN A 371 -5.01 -12.57 -1.63
C ASN A 371 -4.76 -14.03 -1.19
N LEU A 372 -4.82 -14.99 -2.12
CA LEU A 372 -4.48 -16.38 -1.85
C LEU A 372 -3.00 -16.53 -1.44
N ILE A 373 -2.08 -15.87 -2.15
CA ILE A 373 -0.65 -15.84 -1.81
C ILE A 373 -0.45 -15.27 -0.40
N GLU A 374 -1.09 -14.14 -0.10
CA GLU A 374 -1.01 -13.50 1.21
C GLU A 374 -1.47 -14.45 2.33
N ASN A 375 -2.62 -15.10 2.14
CA ASN A 375 -3.12 -16.11 3.07
C ASN A 375 -2.16 -17.30 3.23
N LEU A 376 -1.61 -17.84 2.13
CA LEU A 376 -0.69 -18.97 2.16
C LEU A 376 0.64 -18.63 2.86
N VAL A 377 1.12 -17.39 2.69
CA VAL A 377 2.34 -16.89 3.32
C VAL A 377 2.11 -16.60 4.81
N GLU A 378 0.96 -16.06 5.19
CA GLU A 378 0.59 -15.83 6.59
C GLU A 378 0.45 -17.13 7.39
N LEU A 379 -0.12 -18.17 6.77
CA LEU A 379 -0.21 -19.51 7.37
C LEU A 379 1.18 -20.09 7.65
N GLY A 380 2.16 -19.74 6.83
CA GLY A 380 3.58 -19.86 7.17
C GLY A 380 4.13 -21.28 7.31
N SER A 381 3.39 -22.28 6.83
CA SER A 381 3.92 -23.64 6.73
C SER A 381 5.05 -23.71 5.70
N GLU A 382 6.02 -24.60 5.91
CA GLU A 382 7.09 -24.82 4.93
C GLU A 382 6.54 -25.28 3.56
N VAL A 383 5.48 -26.11 3.57
CA VAL A 383 4.85 -26.66 2.37
C VAL A 383 4.22 -25.56 1.51
N THR A 384 3.45 -24.66 2.14
CA THR A 384 2.82 -23.53 1.42
C THR A 384 3.83 -22.55 0.89
N LEU A 385 4.85 -22.21 1.68
CA LEU A 385 5.90 -21.28 1.26
C LEU A 385 6.73 -21.86 0.09
N LYS A 386 7.02 -23.17 0.09
CA LYS A 386 7.63 -23.86 -1.05
C LYS A 386 6.74 -23.77 -2.29
N ALA A 387 5.44 -24.04 -2.17
CA ALA A 387 4.52 -23.96 -3.29
C ALA A 387 4.42 -22.54 -3.87
N VAL A 388 4.32 -21.52 -3.02
CA VAL A 388 4.29 -20.11 -3.45
C VAL A 388 5.60 -19.73 -4.15
N LEU A 389 6.76 -20.08 -3.57
CA LEU A 389 8.06 -19.79 -4.18
C LEU A 389 8.27 -20.53 -5.50
N LYS A 390 7.85 -21.79 -5.59
CA LYS A 390 7.85 -22.57 -6.84
C LYS A 390 6.99 -21.90 -7.91
N LYS A 391 5.81 -21.40 -7.54
CA LYS A 391 4.93 -20.67 -8.48
C LYS A 391 5.56 -19.35 -8.92
N CYS A 392 6.17 -18.61 -7.99
CA CYS A 392 6.91 -17.38 -8.32
C CYS A 392 8.08 -17.66 -9.27
N ALA A 393 8.87 -18.71 -9.00
CA ALA A 393 9.94 -19.16 -9.89
C ALA A 393 9.42 -19.49 -11.29
N PHE A 394 8.27 -20.17 -11.38
CA PHE A 394 7.62 -20.45 -12.66
C PHE A 394 7.19 -19.17 -13.39
N TRP A 395 6.57 -18.21 -12.70
CA TRP A 395 6.13 -16.94 -13.29
C TRP A 395 7.29 -16.08 -13.80
N ILE A 396 8.38 -15.98 -13.03
CA ILE A 396 9.61 -15.32 -13.48
C ILE A 396 10.17 -16.05 -14.70
N ALA A 397 10.18 -17.38 -14.66
CA ALA A 397 10.66 -18.18 -15.78
C ALA A 397 9.74 -18.13 -16.99
N SER A 398 8.45 -17.83 -16.86
CA SER A 398 7.53 -17.64 -18.00
C SER A 398 7.48 -16.20 -18.51
N ASP A 399 8.08 -15.26 -17.76
CA ASP A 399 8.04 -13.81 -17.97
C ASP A 399 6.63 -13.23 -17.83
N GLU A 400 5.90 -13.70 -16.80
CA GLU A 400 4.50 -13.36 -16.54
C GLU A 400 4.32 -12.95 -15.07
N ASN A 401 3.30 -12.12 -14.79
CA ASN A 401 2.81 -11.80 -13.45
C ASN A 401 3.85 -11.27 -12.44
N TRP A 402 4.78 -10.43 -12.91
CA TRP A 402 5.82 -9.83 -12.07
C TRP A 402 5.26 -9.11 -10.82
N THR A 403 4.10 -8.47 -10.94
CA THR A 403 3.40 -7.81 -9.81
C THR A 403 3.01 -8.79 -8.69
N LEU A 404 2.60 -10.01 -9.03
CA LEU A 404 2.27 -11.06 -8.06
C LEU A 404 3.54 -11.60 -7.40
N VAL A 405 4.63 -11.72 -8.16
CA VAL A 405 5.94 -12.11 -7.65
C VAL A 405 6.45 -11.08 -6.62
N GLU A 406 6.36 -9.79 -6.93
CA GLU A 406 6.75 -8.73 -6.00
C GLU A 406 5.87 -8.75 -4.74
N ARG A 407 4.55 -8.86 -4.89
CA ARG A 407 3.62 -8.95 -3.76
C ARG A 407 3.92 -10.17 -2.88
N ALA A 408 4.20 -11.32 -3.50
CA ALA A 408 4.63 -12.53 -2.79
C ALA A 408 5.94 -12.29 -2.02
N ALA A 409 6.96 -11.74 -2.68
CA ALA A 409 8.26 -11.47 -2.06
C ALA A 409 8.14 -10.53 -0.83
N GLN A 410 7.28 -9.50 -0.91
CA GLN A 410 7.03 -8.56 0.19
C GLN A 410 6.40 -9.24 1.43
N ASN A 411 5.56 -10.24 1.22
CA ASN A 411 4.95 -11.01 2.30
C ASN A 411 5.90 -12.09 2.82
N ILE A 412 6.61 -12.79 1.93
CA ILE A 412 7.50 -13.90 2.25
C ILE A 412 8.68 -13.45 3.12
N LYS A 413 9.25 -12.27 2.86
CA LYS A 413 10.40 -11.76 3.62
C LYS A 413 10.13 -11.56 5.13
N LYS A 414 8.85 -11.49 5.53
CA LYS A 414 8.43 -11.34 6.92
C LYS A 414 8.30 -12.69 7.65
N ASN A 415 8.44 -13.81 6.95
CA ASN A 415 8.18 -15.14 7.50
C ASN A 415 9.48 -15.95 7.71
N PRO A 416 9.84 -16.34 8.95
CA PRO A 416 11.02 -17.16 9.23
C PRO A 416 11.06 -18.52 8.52
N ALA A 417 9.91 -19.16 8.28
CA ALA A 417 9.85 -20.45 7.60
C ALA A 417 10.21 -20.36 6.11
N ALA A 418 10.15 -19.15 5.53
CA ALA A 418 10.47 -18.93 4.13
C ALA A 418 11.94 -19.14 3.80
N VAL A 419 12.83 -18.99 4.79
CA VAL A 419 14.28 -19.18 4.58
C VAL A 419 14.58 -20.59 4.05
N GLN A 420 14.00 -21.61 4.71
CA GLN A 420 14.23 -23.01 4.33
C GLN A 420 13.59 -23.32 2.98
N ALA A 421 12.40 -22.76 2.70
CA ALA A 421 11.74 -22.89 1.41
C ALA A 421 12.54 -22.25 0.26
N ALA A 422 13.04 -21.03 0.46
CA ALA A 422 13.85 -20.30 -0.52
C ALA A 422 15.19 -21.00 -0.81
N ILE A 423 15.88 -21.50 0.23
CA ILE A 423 17.11 -22.29 0.06
C ILE A 423 16.82 -23.61 -0.66
N TYR A 424 15.70 -24.25 -0.37
CA TYR A 424 15.29 -25.48 -1.06
C TYR A 424 15.08 -25.21 -2.57
N GLU A 425 14.29 -24.21 -2.93
CA GLU A 425 14.03 -23.87 -4.33
C GLU A 425 15.30 -23.39 -5.06
N LEU A 426 16.17 -22.63 -4.39
CA LEU A 426 17.46 -22.18 -4.94
C LEU A 426 18.38 -23.35 -5.31
N ASN A 427 18.37 -24.44 -4.53
CA ASN A 427 19.21 -25.61 -4.77
C ASN A 427 18.57 -26.63 -5.72
N LYS A 428 17.24 -26.69 -5.78
CA LYS A 428 16.52 -27.64 -6.63
C LYS A 428 16.64 -27.29 -8.12
N GLY A 429 16.76 -25.99 -8.43
CA GLY A 429 16.62 -25.48 -9.79
C GLY A 429 15.15 -25.46 -10.23
N LEU A 430 14.90 -25.10 -11.49
CA LEU A 430 13.54 -25.04 -12.02
C LEU A 430 12.94 -26.45 -12.19
N ASP A 431 11.90 -26.75 -11.41
CA ASP A 431 10.99 -27.84 -11.73
C ASP A 431 10.35 -27.57 -13.10
N ASN A 432 10.14 -28.63 -13.90
CA ASN A 432 9.48 -28.56 -15.21
C ASN A 432 10.25 -27.81 -16.32
N ARG A 433 11.59 -27.88 -16.34
CA ARG A 433 12.43 -27.37 -17.46
C ARG A 433 11.88 -27.70 -18.85
N GLN A 434 11.33 -28.90 -19.05
CA GLN A 434 10.75 -29.31 -20.34
C GLN A 434 9.50 -28.51 -20.73
N VAL A 435 8.63 -28.21 -19.77
CA VAL A 435 7.41 -27.41 -20.00
C VAL A 435 7.81 -25.97 -20.34
N LEU A 436 8.72 -25.39 -19.56
CA LEU A 436 9.24 -24.04 -19.81
C LEU A 436 9.98 -23.96 -21.15
N ARG A 437 10.83 -24.94 -21.48
CA ARG A 437 11.51 -25.01 -22.78
C ARG A 437 10.51 -25.07 -23.93
N ARG A 438 9.42 -25.81 -23.77
CA ARG A 438 8.32 -25.85 -24.76
C ARG A 438 7.66 -24.49 -24.91
N GLN A 439 7.29 -23.83 -23.80
CA GLN A 439 6.68 -22.49 -23.83
C GLN A 439 7.62 -21.42 -24.43
N ILE A 440 8.91 -21.48 -24.11
CA ILE A 440 9.94 -20.62 -24.70
C ILE A 440 10.01 -20.85 -26.21
N ARG A 441 10.09 -22.11 -26.63
CA ARG A 441 10.13 -22.50 -28.04
C ARG A 441 8.88 -22.01 -28.77
N GLU A 442 7.70 -22.16 -28.18
CA GLU A 442 6.43 -21.64 -28.72
C GLU A 442 6.44 -20.10 -28.84
N LYS A 443 6.96 -19.38 -27.84
CA LYS A 443 7.11 -17.90 -27.91
C LYS A 443 8.10 -17.48 -29.01
N ILE A 444 9.23 -18.17 -29.17
CA ILE A 444 10.20 -17.91 -30.25
C ILE A 444 9.56 -18.17 -31.62
N ILE A 445 8.85 -19.28 -31.77
CA ILE A 445 8.11 -19.63 -33.00
C ILE A 445 7.05 -18.56 -33.30
N ALA A 446 6.29 -18.12 -32.31
CA ALA A 446 5.24 -17.13 -32.49
C ALA A 446 5.79 -15.75 -32.91
N GLY A 447 6.99 -15.39 -32.46
CA GLY A 447 7.66 -14.12 -32.78
C GLY A 447 8.30 -14.06 -34.17
N ASN A 448 8.45 -15.19 -34.87
CA ASN A 448 9.02 -15.24 -36.21
C ASN A 448 8.01 -15.80 -37.23
N PRO A 449 7.58 -15.01 -38.24
CA PRO A 449 6.58 -15.45 -39.23
C PRO A 449 6.93 -16.74 -39.97
N ALA A 450 8.20 -16.90 -40.36
CA ALA A 450 8.66 -18.08 -41.11
C ALA A 450 8.61 -19.35 -40.23
N LEU A 451 9.04 -19.24 -38.96
CA LEU A 451 8.95 -20.34 -38.00
C LEU A 451 7.49 -20.66 -37.67
N LYS A 452 6.65 -19.64 -37.49
CA LYS A 452 5.23 -19.81 -37.17
C LYS A 452 4.52 -20.64 -38.23
N GLN A 453 4.72 -20.32 -39.51
CA GLN A 453 4.11 -21.06 -40.62
C GLN A 453 4.61 -22.51 -40.68
N LEU A 454 5.90 -22.76 -40.42
CA LEU A 454 6.48 -24.10 -40.42
C LEU A 454 5.99 -24.97 -39.25
N PHE A 455 5.90 -24.39 -38.04
CA PHE A 455 5.66 -25.15 -36.80
C PHE A 455 4.24 -25.01 -36.21
N GLN A 456 3.30 -24.35 -36.89
CA GLN A 456 1.98 -23.99 -36.33
C GLN A 456 1.06 -25.14 -35.88
N ASN A 457 1.27 -26.39 -36.33
CA ASN A 457 0.54 -27.55 -35.80
C ASN A 457 1.54 -28.65 -35.46
N ALA A 458 1.53 -29.09 -34.21
CA ALA A 458 2.44 -30.13 -33.69
C ALA A 458 2.17 -31.54 -34.24
N ALA A 459 1.10 -31.74 -35.02
CA ALA A 459 0.66 -33.05 -35.52
C ALA A 459 1.35 -33.49 -36.82
N GLU A 460 1.98 -32.58 -37.56
CA GLU A 460 2.62 -32.84 -38.85
C GLU A 460 4.11 -32.58 -38.73
N THR A 461 4.94 -33.38 -39.43
CA THR A 461 6.37 -33.08 -39.46
C THR A 461 6.60 -31.81 -40.27
N PRO A 462 7.58 -30.95 -39.89
CA PRO A 462 7.94 -29.77 -40.68
C PRO A 462 8.24 -30.10 -42.14
N TYR A 463 8.73 -31.31 -42.40
CA TYR A 463 9.06 -31.83 -43.72
C TYR A 463 7.82 -32.08 -44.59
N ASP A 464 6.78 -32.68 -44.03
CA ASP A 464 5.54 -32.99 -44.77
C ASP A 464 4.87 -31.69 -45.24
N ARG A 465 4.78 -30.69 -44.36
CA ARG A 465 4.25 -29.36 -44.73
C ARG A 465 5.06 -28.66 -45.79
N LEU A 466 6.38 -28.73 -45.68
CA LEU A 466 7.25 -28.08 -46.65
C LEU A 466 7.02 -28.64 -48.06
N ASN A 467 6.70 -29.94 -48.17
CA ASN A 467 6.40 -30.61 -49.43
C ASN A 467 4.99 -30.33 -49.96
N GLU A 468 4.04 -29.93 -49.11
CA GLU A 468 2.69 -29.53 -49.51
C GLU A 468 2.64 -28.10 -50.10
N LEU A 469 3.63 -27.27 -49.80
CA LEU A 469 3.70 -25.90 -50.29
C LEU A 469 4.06 -25.84 -51.79
N PRO A 470 3.54 -24.86 -52.56
CA PRO A 470 4.00 -24.62 -53.92
C PRO A 470 5.52 -24.36 -53.95
N ARG A 471 6.24 -24.93 -54.93
CA ARG A 471 7.71 -24.84 -55.03
C ARG A 471 8.28 -23.42 -54.88
N LYS A 472 7.60 -22.41 -55.43
CA LYS A 472 8.03 -21.00 -55.30
C LYS A 472 7.96 -20.52 -53.86
N THR A 473 6.88 -20.87 -53.16
CA THR A 473 6.69 -20.55 -51.74
C THR A 473 7.67 -21.35 -50.89
N GLN A 474 7.86 -22.64 -51.18
CA GLN A 474 8.84 -23.50 -50.51
C GLN A 474 10.25 -22.88 -50.56
N GLN A 475 10.69 -22.42 -51.74
CA GLN A 475 12.00 -21.79 -51.88
C GLN A 475 12.10 -20.50 -51.06
N GLN A 476 11.08 -19.64 -51.12
CA GLN A 476 11.04 -18.41 -50.33
C GLN A 476 11.15 -18.69 -48.82
N TYR A 477 10.44 -19.71 -48.32
CA TYR A 477 10.56 -20.15 -46.93
C TYR A 477 11.96 -20.64 -46.56
N LEU A 478 12.56 -21.46 -47.42
CA LEU A 478 13.93 -21.94 -47.20
C LEU A 478 14.92 -20.78 -47.19
N ASP A 479 14.74 -19.78 -48.06
CA ASP A 479 15.60 -18.59 -48.08
C ASP A 479 15.41 -17.75 -46.81
N ASP A 480 14.17 -17.59 -46.33
CA ASP A 480 13.85 -16.88 -45.08
C ASP A 480 14.41 -17.60 -43.83
N LEU A 481 14.33 -18.93 -43.78
CA LEU A 481 14.93 -19.75 -42.72
C LEU A 481 16.45 -19.70 -42.74
N GLU A 482 17.06 -19.79 -43.93
CA GLU A 482 18.51 -19.69 -44.10
C GLU A 482 19.00 -18.32 -43.64
N LYS A 483 18.31 -17.25 -44.04
CA LYS A 483 18.60 -15.90 -43.57
C LYS A 483 18.51 -15.80 -42.05
N TRP A 484 17.43 -16.29 -41.45
CA TRP A 484 17.25 -16.26 -39.99
C TRP A 484 18.36 -17.01 -39.24
N CYS A 485 18.74 -18.21 -39.69
CA CYS A 485 19.85 -18.97 -39.10
C CYS A 485 21.19 -18.25 -39.27
N ARG A 486 21.44 -17.60 -40.42
CA ARG A 486 22.67 -16.85 -40.67
C ARG A 486 22.76 -15.57 -39.85
N ASP A 487 21.64 -14.88 -39.63
CA ASP A 487 21.59 -13.66 -38.80
C ASP A 487 21.97 -13.96 -37.33
N LEU A 488 21.73 -15.18 -36.85
CA LEU A 488 22.12 -15.63 -35.51
C LEU A 488 23.61 -15.98 -35.36
N LYS A 489 24.37 -16.06 -36.46
CA LYS A 489 25.80 -16.38 -36.44
C LYS A 489 26.61 -15.44 -35.55
N ASN A 490 26.27 -14.16 -35.57
CA ASN A 490 27.00 -13.12 -34.84
C ASN A 490 26.60 -13.03 -33.36
N ARG A 491 25.59 -13.80 -32.91
CA ARG A 491 25.11 -13.78 -31.53
C ARG A 491 26.07 -14.48 -30.57
N SER A 492 26.63 -15.63 -30.97
CA SER A 492 27.62 -16.36 -30.15
C SER A 492 28.47 -17.32 -30.98
N LEU A 493 29.65 -17.68 -30.44
CA LEU A 493 30.54 -18.67 -31.05
C LEU A 493 29.85 -20.02 -31.27
N VAL A 494 28.96 -20.43 -30.36
CA VAL A 494 28.22 -21.70 -30.45
C VAL A 494 27.30 -21.72 -31.67
N TYR A 495 26.61 -20.61 -31.98
CA TYR A 495 25.81 -20.50 -33.21
C TYR A 495 26.68 -20.54 -34.45
N ALA A 496 27.82 -19.85 -34.43
CA ALA A 496 28.76 -19.85 -35.55
C ALA A 496 29.31 -21.25 -35.85
N GLU A 497 29.69 -22.02 -34.82
CA GLU A 497 30.17 -23.40 -34.95
C GLU A 497 29.06 -24.33 -35.48
N ARG A 498 27.83 -24.19 -34.97
CA ARG A 498 26.69 -24.98 -35.43
C ARG A 498 26.39 -24.69 -36.90
N LEU A 499 26.31 -23.42 -37.28
CA LEU A 499 26.09 -22.99 -38.66
C LEU A 499 27.19 -23.52 -39.59
N THR A 500 28.47 -23.43 -39.19
CA THR A 500 29.61 -23.91 -39.99
C THR A 500 29.52 -25.43 -40.25
N THR A 501 28.97 -26.19 -39.29
CA THR A 501 28.76 -27.64 -39.44
C THR A 501 27.72 -27.96 -40.52
N TYR A 502 26.67 -27.14 -40.62
CA TYR A 502 25.60 -27.32 -41.61
C TYR A 502 25.89 -26.64 -42.95
N ASP A 503 26.66 -25.55 -43.00
CA ASP A 503 27.06 -24.88 -44.25
C ASP A 503 27.72 -25.88 -45.21
N ARG A 504 28.57 -26.79 -44.70
CA ARG A 504 29.16 -27.87 -45.51
C ARG A 504 28.11 -28.82 -46.10
N LYS A 505 27.07 -29.18 -45.33
CA LYS A 505 25.97 -30.04 -45.82
C LYS A 505 25.11 -29.31 -46.87
N ILE A 506 24.85 -28.02 -46.64
CA ILE A 506 24.02 -27.17 -47.51
C ILE A 506 24.72 -26.92 -48.86
N GLU A 507 26.05 -26.78 -48.88
CA GLU A 507 26.83 -26.51 -50.09
C GLU A 507 27.04 -27.76 -50.99
N ILE A 508 27.08 -28.97 -50.42
CA ILE A 508 27.50 -30.18 -51.14
C ILE A 508 26.37 -30.81 -51.99
N ASP A 509 25.11 -30.76 -51.55
CA ASP A 509 24.00 -31.37 -52.29
C ASP A 509 22.71 -30.52 -52.29
N SER A 510 22.39 -29.97 -53.47
CA SER A 510 21.14 -29.22 -53.71
C SER A 510 19.86 -29.99 -53.35
N LYS A 511 19.89 -31.34 -53.37
CA LYS A 511 18.74 -32.18 -53.01
C LYS A 511 18.58 -32.35 -51.51
N GLU A 512 19.69 -32.31 -50.76
CA GLU A 512 19.69 -32.41 -49.30
C GLU A 512 19.52 -31.04 -48.61
N LYS A 513 19.68 -29.94 -49.34
CA LYS A 513 19.54 -28.57 -48.82
C LYS A 513 18.28 -28.37 -47.95
N PRO A 514 17.05 -28.78 -48.36
CA PRO A 514 15.87 -28.59 -47.52
C PRO A 514 15.96 -29.34 -46.18
N THR A 515 16.41 -30.59 -46.20
CA THR A 515 16.57 -31.41 -44.99
C THR A 515 17.63 -30.84 -44.06
N ALA A 516 18.81 -30.50 -44.60
CA ALA A 516 19.90 -29.91 -43.83
C ALA A 516 19.51 -28.57 -43.20
N LEU A 517 18.72 -27.75 -43.90
CA LEU A 517 18.24 -26.47 -43.38
C LEU A 517 17.18 -26.65 -42.29
N LEU A 518 16.28 -27.62 -42.42
CA LEU A 518 15.31 -27.95 -41.37
C LEU A 518 16.02 -28.48 -40.12
N GLU A 519 17.00 -29.37 -40.26
CA GLU A 519 17.85 -29.85 -39.15
C GLU A 519 18.57 -28.67 -38.46
N LEU A 520 19.19 -27.77 -39.24
CA LEU A 520 19.83 -26.57 -38.71
C LEU A 520 18.84 -25.68 -37.96
N THR A 521 17.62 -25.49 -38.51
CA THR A 521 16.57 -24.66 -37.91
C THR A 521 16.12 -25.25 -36.57
N GLU A 522 15.89 -26.56 -36.50
CA GLU A 522 15.52 -27.25 -35.25
C GLU A 522 16.64 -27.17 -34.21
N ASP A 523 17.89 -27.44 -34.59
CA ASP A 523 19.05 -27.30 -33.72
C ASP A 523 19.20 -25.86 -33.19
N THR A 524 19.01 -24.86 -34.05
CA THR A 524 19.13 -23.44 -33.71
C THR A 524 18.00 -23.00 -32.76
N LEU A 525 16.77 -23.46 -33.02
CA LEU A 525 15.62 -23.29 -32.12
C LEU A 525 15.89 -23.91 -30.74
N ASP A 526 16.47 -25.10 -30.72
CA ASP A 526 16.78 -25.82 -29.49
C ASP A 526 17.87 -25.13 -28.68
N LEU A 527 18.91 -24.62 -29.34
CA LEU A 527 19.96 -23.79 -28.74
C LEU A 527 19.40 -22.48 -28.19
N LEU A 528 18.59 -21.76 -28.96
CA LEU A 528 17.94 -20.52 -28.50
C LEU A 528 17.05 -20.78 -27.29
N SER A 529 16.26 -21.84 -27.34
CA SER A 529 15.38 -22.21 -26.24
C SER A 529 16.17 -22.55 -24.98
N GLN A 530 17.35 -23.16 -25.12
CA GLN A 530 18.25 -23.44 -24.01
C GLN A 530 18.90 -22.17 -23.45
N GLU A 531 19.38 -21.26 -24.30
CA GLU A 531 19.93 -19.96 -23.88
C GLU A 531 18.89 -19.15 -23.10
N HIS A 532 17.68 -19.02 -23.66
CA HIS A 532 16.58 -18.32 -22.98
C HIS A 532 16.18 -19.00 -21.66
N LEU A 533 16.21 -20.34 -21.59
CA LEU A 533 15.96 -21.07 -20.35
C LEU A 533 17.04 -20.78 -19.30
N CYS A 534 18.32 -20.75 -19.69
CA CYS A 534 19.42 -20.38 -18.80
C CYS A 534 19.26 -18.95 -18.27
N THR A 535 18.92 -17.98 -19.12
CA THR A 535 18.65 -16.60 -18.68
C THR A 535 17.48 -16.51 -17.70
N ARG A 536 16.42 -17.30 -17.93
CA ARG A 536 15.25 -17.37 -17.04
C ARG A 536 15.58 -18.03 -15.70
N GLU A 537 16.38 -19.09 -15.70
CA GLU A 537 16.91 -19.69 -14.48
C GLU A 537 17.75 -18.71 -13.67
N LEU A 538 18.58 -17.92 -14.35
CA LEU A 538 19.39 -16.92 -13.71
C LEU A 538 18.53 -15.85 -13.02
N LYS A 539 17.49 -15.34 -13.69
CA LYS A 539 16.54 -14.39 -13.08
C LYS A 539 15.86 -14.95 -11.82
N VAL A 540 15.51 -16.24 -11.84
CA VAL A 540 14.92 -16.91 -10.66
C VAL A 540 15.93 -17.00 -9.52
N GLN A 541 17.18 -17.34 -9.82
CA GLN A 541 18.26 -17.38 -8.82
C GLN A 541 18.55 -16.00 -8.23
N GLN A 542 18.60 -14.96 -9.07
CA GLN A 542 18.74 -13.57 -8.65
C GLN A 542 17.61 -13.16 -7.71
N MET A 543 16.35 -13.44 -8.06
CA MET A 543 15.21 -13.12 -7.19
C MET A 543 15.29 -13.85 -5.83
N LEU A 544 15.57 -15.15 -5.83
CA LEU A 544 15.64 -15.94 -4.59
C LEU A 544 16.80 -15.49 -3.70
N THR A 545 17.97 -15.20 -4.27
CA THR A 545 19.11 -14.70 -3.51
C THR A 545 18.90 -13.26 -3.03
N GLN A 546 18.26 -12.41 -3.83
CA GLN A 546 17.83 -11.08 -3.42
C GLN A 546 16.85 -11.14 -2.25
N LEU A 547 15.85 -12.03 -2.30
CA LEU A 547 14.89 -12.25 -1.21
C LEU A 547 15.61 -12.66 0.08
N LEU A 548 16.53 -13.64 0.00
CA LEU A 548 17.34 -14.05 1.15
C LEU A 548 18.21 -12.90 1.67
N SER A 549 18.78 -12.09 0.78
CA SER A 549 19.57 -10.90 1.14
C SER A 549 18.72 -9.89 1.91
N GLN A 550 17.50 -9.62 1.47
CA GLN A 550 16.57 -8.72 2.16
C GLN A 550 16.19 -9.27 3.54
N MET A 551 15.89 -10.57 3.64
CA MET A 551 15.61 -11.23 4.92
C MET A 551 16.79 -11.17 5.91
N SER A 552 18.02 -11.10 5.38
CA SER A 552 19.22 -11.02 6.21
C SER A 552 19.53 -9.61 6.73
N ASP A 553 18.99 -8.56 6.13
CA ASP A 553 19.38 -7.17 6.46
C ASP A 553 18.53 -6.62 7.61
N PRO A 554 19.14 -6.27 8.76
CA PRO A 554 18.42 -5.78 9.94
C PRO A 554 17.67 -4.47 9.69
N ARG A 555 18.04 -3.69 8.66
CA ARG A 555 17.39 -2.41 8.34
C ARG A 555 15.94 -2.55 7.88
N PHE A 556 15.52 -3.74 7.44
CA PHE A 556 14.12 -4.00 7.08
C PHE A 556 13.19 -4.20 8.28
N TYR A 557 13.72 -4.20 9.49
CA TYR A 557 13.00 -4.52 10.73
C TYR A 557 13.16 -3.39 11.75
N GLU A 558 12.46 -2.26 11.51
CA GLU A 558 12.59 -1.03 12.30
C GLU A 558 11.89 -1.14 13.67
N ASP A 559 10.75 -1.83 13.73
CA ASP A 559 9.95 -1.94 14.96
C ASP A 559 10.46 -3.04 15.92
N GLN A 560 10.22 -2.88 17.22
CA GLN A 560 10.64 -3.87 18.23
C GLN A 560 10.07 -5.28 17.98
N LYS A 561 8.80 -5.38 17.54
CA LYS A 561 8.19 -6.67 17.13
C LYS A 561 8.86 -7.26 15.88
N GLN A 562 9.27 -6.41 14.95
CA GLN A 562 9.98 -6.82 13.74
C GLN A 562 11.39 -7.31 14.10
N LYS A 563 12.02 -6.74 15.13
CA LYS A 563 13.32 -7.17 15.64
C LYS A 563 13.31 -8.59 16.19
N GLU A 564 12.27 -8.99 16.91
CA GLU A 564 12.08 -10.39 17.36
C GLU A 564 11.93 -11.34 16.16
N THR A 565 11.15 -10.91 15.15
CA THR A 565 10.99 -11.65 13.89
C THR A 565 12.33 -11.80 13.16
N TYR A 566 13.14 -10.73 13.12
CA TYR A 566 14.48 -10.74 12.51
C TYR A 566 15.41 -11.73 13.21
N GLU A 567 15.44 -11.79 14.54
CA GLU A 567 16.29 -12.76 15.25
C GLU A 567 15.90 -14.21 14.94
N LEU A 568 14.59 -14.48 14.78
CA LEU A 568 14.11 -15.79 14.30
C LEU A 568 14.58 -16.09 12.86
N ILE A 569 14.46 -15.12 11.96
CA ILE A 569 14.92 -15.24 10.56
C ILE A 569 16.44 -15.46 10.52
N LYS A 570 17.21 -14.69 11.27
CA LYS A 570 18.66 -14.79 11.37
C LYS A 570 19.09 -16.16 11.88
N SER A 571 18.41 -16.70 12.90
CA SER A 571 18.65 -18.06 13.41
C SER A 571 18.39 -19.13 12.34
N ARG A 572 17.32 -18.98 11.55
CA ARG A 572 17.02 -19.87 10.42
C ARG A 572 18.06 -19.74 9.31
N LEU A 573 18.47 -18.53 8.94
CA LEU A 573 19.54 -18.31 7.95
C LEU A 573 20.86 -18.95 8.38
N LYS A 574 21.24 -18.84 9.67
CA LYS A 574 22.41 -19.55 10.21
C LYS A 574 22.33 -21.06 10.00
N THR A 575 21.14 -21.61 10.24
CA THR A 575 20.92 -23.06 10.22
C THR A 575 20.89 -23.61 8.80
N TYR A 576 20.19 -22.94 7.87
CA TYR A 576 19.87 -23.51 6.56
C TYR A 576 20.64 -22.86 5.39
N ALA A 577 21.06 -21.60 5.50
CA ALA A 577 21.62 -20.86 4.35
C ALA A 577 23.14 -20.89 4.28
N ILE A 578 23.86 -20.93 5.41
CA ILE A 578 25.33 -20.78 5.41
C ILE A 578 26.01 -21.85 4.56
N GLU A 579 25.74 -23.14 4.79
CA GLU A 579 26.43 -24.22 4.08
C GLU A 579 26.10 -24.25 2.57
N PRO A 580 24.84 -24.18 2.12
CA PRO A 580 24.54 -24.18 0.69
C PRO A 580 25.12 -22.96 -0.03
N LEU A 581 24.96 -21.76 0.55
CA LEU A 581 25.42 -20.53 -0.08
C LEU A 581 26.94 -20.43 -0.11
N SER A 582 27.64 -20.90 0.92
CA SER A 582 29.12 -20.95 0.92
C SER A 582 29.68 -21.90 -0.12
N LYS A 583 29.05 -23.06 -0.35
CA LYS A 583 29.46 -23.99 -1.42
C LYS A 583 29.19 -23.44 -2.81
N ARG A 584 28.12 -22.65 -2.96
CA ARG A 584 27.71 -22.05 -4.23
C ARG A 584 28.58 -20.86 -4.61
N LEU A 585 28.93 -20.00 -3.65
CA LEU A 585 29.60 -18.71 -3.87
C LEU A 585 30.86 -18.77 -4.79
N PRO A 586 31.77 -19.75 -4.68
CA PRO A 586 32.95 -19.84 -5.56
C PRO A 586 32.63 -20.17 -7.03
N ASN A 587 31.49 -20.80 -7.29
CA ASN A 587 31.08 -21.27 -8.62
C ASN A 587 30.00 -20.37 -9.25
N GLU A 588 29.57 -19.31 -8.54
CA GLU A 588 28.52 -18.42 -9.02
C GLU A 588 29.12 -17.41 -10.00
N GLU A 589 28.81 -17.54 -11.30
CA GLU A 589 29.34 -16.68 -12.36
C GLU A 589 28.65 -15.31 -12.39
N ASP A 590 27.36 -15.26 -12.04
CA ASP A 590 26.57 -14.04 -12.05
C ASP A 590 26.92 -13.10 -10.90
N ILE A 591 27.23 -11.85 -11.25
CA ILE A 591 27.73 -10.84 -10.30
C ILE A 591 26.65 -10.47 -9.28
N ASP A 592 25.41 -10.27 -9.72
CA ASP A 592 24.30 -9.86 -8.85
C ASP A 592 23.97 -10.95 -7.82
N THR A 593 23.84 -12.20 -8.30
CA THR A 593 23.61 -13.38 -7.45
C THR A 593 24.75 -13.54 -6.43
N ARG A 594 26.01 -13.39 -6.87
CA ARG A 594 27.18 -13.43 -6.00
C ARG A 594 27.14 -12.33 -4.94
N GLU A 595 26.78 -11.09 -5.30
CA GLU A 595 26.67 -9.97 -4.37
C GLU A 595 25.58 -10.22 -3.31
N TYR A 596 24.41 -10.72 -3.72
CA TYR A 596 23.34 -11.06 -2.78
C TYR A 596 23.75 -12.19 -1.83
N ILE A 597 24.44 -13.22 -2.31
CA ILE A 597 24.98 -14.28 -1.46
C ILE A 597 25.97 -13.70 -0.43
N VAL A 598 26.86 -12.79 -0.86
CA VAL A 598 27.82 -12.13 0.02
C VAL A 598 27.11 -11.34 1.11
N LYS A 599 26.07 -10.58 0.77
CA LYS A 599 25.25 -9.82 1.72
C LYS A 599 24.60 -10.73 2.75
N VAL A 600 24.00 -11.85 2.33
CA VAL A 600 23.42 -12.86 3.24
C VAL A 600 24.48 -13.36 4.22
N LEU A 601 25.62 -13.84 3.71
CA LEU A 601 26.67 -14.43 4.54
C LEU A 601 27.27 -13.40 5.52
N SER A 602 27.42 -12.14 5.09
CA SER A 602 27.93 -11.05 5.92
C SER A 602 26.97 -10.71 7.08
N ASN A 603 25.69 -10.55 6.80
CA ASN A 603 24.70 -10.11 7.79
C ASN A 603 24.38 -11.20 8.84
N VAL A 604 24.40 -12.47 8.41
CA VAL A 604 24.06 -13.60 9.28
C VAL A 604 25.12 -13.81 10.36
N GLY A 605 26.40 -13.56 10.05
CA GLY A 605 27.51 -13.60 11.00
C GLY A 605 27.80 -15.00 11.54
N GLY A 606 28.87 -15.62 11.04
CA GLY A 606 29.38 -16.91 11.47
C GLY A 606 30.78 -17.19 10.90
N THR A 607 31.59 -17.99 11.59
CA THR A 607 32.97 -18.33 11.16
C THR A 607 32.99 -18.99 9.77
N ALA A 608 32.08 -19.92 9.49
CA ALA A 608 31.98 -20.54 8.17
C ALA A 608 31.59 -19.56 7.05
N ALA A 609 30.68 -18.62 7.33
CA ALA A 609 30.27 -17.58 6.39
C ALA A 609 31.41 -16.59 6.11
N THR A 610 32.10 -16.16 7.17
CA THR A 610 33.28 -15.27 7.08
C THR A 610 34.46 -15.95 6.42
N ASP A 611 34.77 -17.21 6.70
CA ASP A 611 35.83 -17.96 6.03
C ASP A 611 35.55 -18.17 4.55
N SER A 612 34.29 -18.42 4.18
CA SER A 612 33.88 -18.56 2.77
C SER A 612 33.93 -17.23 2.04
N LEU A 613 33.46 -16.16 2.67
CA LEU A 613 33.64 -14.79 2.17
C LEU A 613 35.12 -14.48 2.00
N VAL A 614 35.95 -14.73 3.01
CA VAL A 614 37.39 -14.50 2.93
C VAL A 614 38.00 -15.34 1.82
N ARG A 615 37.64 -16.61 1.61
CA ARG A 615 38.18 -17.42 0.50
C ARG A 615 37.75 -16.88 -0.87
N THR A 616 36.49 -16.51 -1.06
CA THR A 616 36.00 -15.97 -2.34
C THR A 616 36.51 -14.56 -2.58
N VAL A 617 36.46 -13.69 -1.57
CA VAL A 617 37.00 -12.33 -1.63
C VAL A 617 38.50 -12.38 -1.81
N THR A 618 39.27 -13.22 -1.10
CA THR A 618 40.72 -13.29 -1.31
C THR A 618 41.12 -13.95 -2.63
N SER A 619 40.33 -14.85 -3.21
CA SER A 619 40.61 -15.37 -4.56
C SER A 619 40.26 -14.33 -5.63
N SER A 620 39.09 -13.70 -5.54
CA SER A 620 38.67 -12.64 -6.47
C SER A 620 39.44 -11.33 -6.30
N GLU A 621 39.82 -10.92 -5.09
CA GLU A 621 40.71 -9.80 -4.81
C GLU A 621 42.14 -10.13 -5.17
N ARG A 622 42.63 -11.37 -5.02
CA ARG A 622 43.95 -11.71 -5.57
C ARG A 622 43.94 -11.67 -7.09
N GLU A 623 42.87 -12.13 -7.74
CA GLU A 623 42.74 -11.98 -9.19
C GLU A 623 42.56 -10.53 -9.60
N ARG A 624 41.77 -9.74 -8.87
CA ARG A 624 41.55 -8.32 -9.16
C ARG A 624 42.79 -7.48 -8.85
N ALA A 625 43.50 -7.76 -7.77
CA ALA A 625 44.77 -7.15 -7.43
C ALA A 625 45.85 -7.58 -8.41
N ALA A 626 45.92 -8.85 -8.81
CA ALA A 626 46.84 -9.29 -9.86
C ALA A 626 46.50 -8.66 -11.22
N ARG A 627 45.22 -8.53 -11.57
CA ARG A 627 44.78 -7.80 -12.77
C ARG A 627 45.09 -6.31 -12.65
N GLN A 628 44.86 -5.68 -11.51
CA GLN A 628 45.19 -4.28 -11.24
C GLN A 628 46.70 -4.05 -11.24
N GLU A 629 47.50 -4.98 -10.72
CA GLU A 629 48.95 -4.94 -10.71
C GLU A 629 49.47 -5.09 -12.15
N LEU A 630 49.00 -6.09 -12.90
CA LEU A 630 49.27 -6.25 -14.32
C LEU A 630 48.83 -5.02 -15.13
N LEU A 631 47.66 -4.44 -14.86
CA LEU A 631 47.21 -3.21 -15.51
C LEU A 631 48.07 -2.01 -15.15
N SER A 632 48.44 -1.88 -13.88
CA SER A 632 49.28 -0.78 -13.42
C SER A 632 50.67 -0.85 -14.05
N GLU A 633 51.23 -2.05 -14.12
CA GLU A 633 52.59 -2.27 -14.59
C GLU A 633 52.70 -2.26 -16.12
N TYR A 634 51.77 -2.93 -16.82
CA TYR A 634 51.82 -3.06 -18.28
C TYR A 634 51.09 -1.95 -19.03
N TYR A 635 50.16 -1.21 -18.41
CA TYR A 635 49.34 -0.22 -19.10
C TYR A 635 49.42 1.19 -18.51
N LEU A 636 49.26 1.36 -17.18
CA LEU A 636 49.32 2.70 -16.57
C LEU A 636 50.72 3.28 -16.61
N LYS A 637 51.74 2.46 -16.31
CA LYS A 637 53.13 2.92 -16.30
C LYS A 637 53.61 3.34 -17.70
N PRO A 638 53.41 2.56 -18.79
CA PRO A 638 53.75 3.03 -20.14
C PRO A 638 52.91 4.22 -20.61
N SER A 639 51.62 4.29 -20.24
CA SER A 639 50.77 5.44 -20.57
C SER A 639 51.28 6.73 -19.92
N LYS A 640 51.66 6.65 -18.63
CA LYS A 640 52.25 7.78 -17.91
C LYS A 640 53.59 8.19 -18.52
N GLU A 641 54.46 7.23 -18.85
CA GLU A 641 55.74 7.49 -19.51
C GLU A 641 55.54 8.18 -20.87
N ARG A 642 54.56 7.73 -21.68
CA ARG A 642 54.21 8.37 -22.96
C ARG A 642 53.61 9.76 -22.78
N SER A 643 52.78 9.97 -21.76
CA SER A 643 52.23 11.28 -21.43
C SER A 643 53.32 12.24 -20.97
N GLU A 644 54.30 11.77 -20.20
CA GLU A 644 55.48 12.55 -19.80
C GLU A 644 56.38 12.86 -21.00
N GLU A 645 56.55 11.93 -21.94
CA GLU A 645 57.27 12.14 -23.19
C GLU A 645 56.57 13.16 -24.09
N ALA A 646 55.25 13.07 -24.25
CA ALA A 646 54.45 14.06 -24.97
C ALA A 646 54.53 15.45 -24.32
N ALA A 647 54.45 15.53 -22.99
CA ALA A 647 54.63 16.77 -22.25
C ALA A 647 56.04 17.36 -22.43
N LYS A 648 57.07 16.50 -22.52
CA LYS A 648 58.45 16.91 -22.79
C LYS A 648 58.62 17.43 -24.22
N LEU A 649 58.10 16.73 -25.23
CA LEU A 649 58.11 17.19 -26.62
C LEU A 649 57.40 18.55 -26.77
N LEU A 650 56.28 18.73 -26.07
CA LEU A 650 55.55 19.99 -26.04
C LEU A 650 56.38 21.10 -25.36
N LYS A 651 57.00 20.80 -24.22
CA LYS A 651 57.90 21.73 -23.52
C LYS A 651 59.06 22.16 -24.43
N ASP A 652 59.67 21.22 -25.13
CA ASP A 652 60.77 21.48 -26.06
C ASP A 652 60.30 22.34 -27.25
N ALA A 653 59.09 22.09 -27.78
CA ALA A 653 58.49 22.92 -28.82
C ALA A 653 58.24 24.36 -28.35
N VAL A 654 57.71 24.53 -27.13
CA VAL A 654 57.49 25.86 -26.51
C VAL A 654 58.81 26.57 -26.24
N GLU A 655 59.83 25.85 -25.78
CA GLU A 655 61.16 26.42 -25.53
C GLU A 655 61.85 26.83 -26.84
N ASN A 656 61.71 26.04 -27.89
CA ASN A 656 62.16 26.39 -29.25
C ASN A 656 61.42 27.61 -29.80
N ALA A 657 60.10 27.72 -29.60
CA ALA A 657 59.33 28.89 -29.98
C ALA A 657 59.75 30.14 -29.20
N LYS A 658 59.96 30.03 -27.88
CA LYS A 658 60.51 31.12 -27.04
C LYS A 658 61.91 31.53 -27.49
N SER A 659 62.77 30.58 -27.84
CA SER A 659 64.11 30.85 -28.35
C SER A 659 64.05 31.61 -29.69
N THR A 660 63.19 31.15 -30.60
CA THR A 660 62.94 31.81 -31.89
C THR A 660 62.39 33.23 -31.70
N MET A 661 61.48 33.43 -30.74
CA MET A 661 60.97 34.76 -30.38
C MET A 661 62.06 35.67 -29.84
N ARG A 662 62.91 35.17 -28.93
CA ARG A 662 64.06 35.93 -28.41
C ARG A 662 65.04 36.28 -29.53
N LEU A 663 65.25 35.39 -30.50
CA LEU A 663 66.09 35.64 -31.67
C LEU A 663 65.48 36.72 -32.57
N LEU A 664 64.18 36.66 -32.85
CA LEU A 664 63.46 37.70 -33.61
C LEU A 664 63.47 39.04 -32.88
N GLN A 665 63.29 39.06 -31.56
CA GLN A 665 63.42 40.28 -30.75
C GLN A 665 64.84 40.86 -30.82
N ARG A 666 65.88 40.02 -30.77
CA ARG A 666 67.28 40.46 -30.93
C ARG A 666 67.56 40.98 -32.33
N LEU A 667 67.03 40.34 -33.38
CA LEU A 667 67.13 40.82 -34.76
C LEU A 667 66.42 42.16 -34.95
N ASN A 668 65.21 42.30 -34.41
CA ASN A 668 64.46 43.55 -34.46
C ASN A 668 65.18 44.66 -33.70
N LEU A 669 65.72 44.36 -32.51
CA LEU A 669 66.53 45.31 -31.75
C LEU A 669 67.80 45.70 -32.50
N ALA A 670 68.53 44.74 -33.08
CA ALA A 670 69.73 45.00 -33.86
C ALA A 670 69.44 45.88 -35.08
N THR A 671 68.34 45.60 -35.78
CA THR A 671 67.93 46.38 -36.96
C THR A 671 67.42 47.76 -36.56
N PHE A 672 66.74 47.90 -35.42
CA PHE A 672 66.38 49.19 -34.85
C PHE A 672 67.62 50.03 -34.50
N VAL A 673 68.60 49.43 -33.81
CA VAL A 673 69.88 50.07 -33.47
C VAL A 673 70.62 50.50 -34.75
N MET A 674 70.66 49.64 -35.77
CA MET A 674 71.23 49.97 -37.09
C MET A 674 70.49 51.15 -37.74
N GLY A 675 69.16 51.18 -37.67
CA GLY A 675 68.34 52.29 -38.13
C GLY A 675 68.64 53.60 -37.41
N VAL A 676 68.79 53.57 -36.08
CA VAL A 676 69.21 54.73 -35.27
C VAL A 676 70.60 55.22 -35.69
N PHE A 677 71.55 54.32 -35.92
CA PHE A 677 72.89 54.68 -36.42
C PHE A 677 72.84 55.33 -37.81
N LEU A 678 71.97 54.86 -38.72
CA LEU A 678 71.79 55.48 -40.03
C LEU A 678 71.21 56.89 -39.92
N VAL A 679 70.24 57.11 -39.03
CA VAL A 679 69.68 58.45 -38.76
C VAL A 679 70.75 59.37 -38.18
N PHE A 680 71.49 58.92 -37.17
CA PHE A 680 72.60 59.70 -36.59
C PHE A 680 73.69 60.00 -37.62
N GLY A 681 74.08 59.03 -38.44
CA GLY A 681 75.05 59.21 -39.51
C GLY A 681 74.58 60.24 -40.53
N GLY A 682 73.31 60.19 -40.94
CA GLY A 682 72.69 61.18 -41.82
C GLY A 682 72.70 62.59 -41.22
N VAL A 683 72.40 62.73 -39.92
CA VAL A 683 72.46 64.01 -39.20
C VAL A 683 73.89 64.55 -39.14
N VAL A 684 74.88 63.71 -38.82
CA VAL A 684 76.29 64.13 -38.76
C VAL A 684 76.77 64.61 -40.13
N ILE A 685 76.45 63.88 -41.21
CA ILE A 685 76.79 64.28 -42.58
C ILE A 685 76.09 65.61 -42.94
N ALA A 686 74.84 65.80 -42.54
CA ALA A 686 74.10 67.04 -42.79
C ALA A 686 74.69 68.24 -42.04
N VAL A 687 75.23 68.04 -40.83
CA VAL A 687 75.84 69.12 -40.04
C VAL A 687 77.23 69.50 -40.56
N TYR A 688 78.04 68.53 -40.98
CA TYR A 688 79.44 68.77 -41.37
C TYR A 688 79.64 69.26 -42.81
N ASN A 689 78.62 69.19 -43.65
CA ASN A 689 78.75 69.49 -45.07
C ASN A 689 78.01 70.81 -45.39
N ASP A 690 78.75 71.81 -45.88
CA ASP A 690 78.22 73.18 -46.11
C ASP A 690 77.38 73.30 -47.39
N GLU A 691 77.49 72.33 -48.30
CA GLU A 691 76.72 72.33 -49.54
C GLU A 691 75.24 72.07 -49.28
N TRP A 692 74.39 73.02 -49.66
CA TRP A 692 72.94 72.96 -49.47
C TRP A 692 72.30 71.67 -50.01
N GLY A 693 72.80 71.13 -51.13
CA GLY A 693 72.32 69.87 -51.69
C GLY A 693 72.57 68.67 -50.77
N SER A 694 73.73 68.61 -50.13
CA SER A 694 74.08 67.55 -49.18
C SER A 694 73.26 67.61 -47.89
N ARG A 695 72.94 68.82 -47.41
CA ARG A 695 72.06 69.03 -46.25
C ARG A 695 70.64 68.57 -46.52
N LEU A 696 70.10 68.87 -47.69
CA LEU A 696 68.73 68.51 -48.07
C LEU A 696 68.58 66.99 -48.28
N ILE A 697 69.59 66.34 -48.87
CA ILE A 697 69.67 64.87 -48.96
C ILE A 697 69.79 64.24 -47.57
N GLY A 698 70.58 64.83 -46.66
CA GLY A 698 70.70 64.39 -45.26
C GLY A 698 69.37 64.48 -44.50
N ILE A 699 68.63 65.59 -44.64
CA ILE A 699 67.32 65.77 -44.00
C ILE A 699 66.30 64.80 -44.59
N LEU A 700 66.19 64.68 -45.92
CA LEU A 700 65.23 63.78 -46.56
C LEU A 700 65.53 62.31 -46.29
N SER A 701 66.81 61.91 -46.28
CA SER A 701 67.19 60.54 -45.91
C SER A 701 66.92 60.25 -44.43
N SER A 702 67.12 61.23 -43.55
CA SER A 702 66.79 61.07 -42.13
C SER A 702 65.28 60.95 -41.87
N MET A 703 64.44 61.75 -42.55
CA MET A 703 62.98 61.70 -42.41
C MET A 703 62.36 60.48 -43.12
N GLY A 704 62.83 60.15 -44.33
CA GLY A 704 62.39 58.96 -45.06
C GLY A 704 62.80 57.66 -44.35
N GLY A 705 64.01 57.63 -43.80
CA GLY A 705 64.50 56.53 -42.97
C GLY A 705 63.68 56.36 -41.69
N LEU A 706 63.36 57.45 -40.98
CA LEU A 706 62.50 57.40 -39.79
C LEU A 706 61.08 56.93 -40.11
N GLY A 707 60.47 57.42 -41.18
CA GLY A 707 59.13 57.00 -41.61
C GLY A 707 59.07 55.52 -41.98
N GLY A 708 60.06 55.03 -42.73
CA GLY A 708 60.19 53.62 -43.09
C GLY A 708 60.48 52.72 -41.88
N ILE A 709 61.35 53.15 -40.97
CA ILE A 709 61.64 52.41 -39.74
C ILE A 709 60.39 52.34 -38.85
N VAL A 710 59.68 53.44 -38.63
CA VAL A 710 58.49 53.45 -37.76
C VAL A 710 57.38 52.55 -38.31
N THR A 711 57.12 52.59 -39.62
CA THR A 711 56.08 51.75 -40.23
C THR A 711 56.45 50.28 -40.29
N ILE A 712 57.71 49.95 -40.62
CA ILE A 712 58.17 48.56 -40.71
C ILE A 712 58.40 47.94 -39.32
N PHE A 713 58.78 48.71 -38.29
CA PHE A 713 59.15 48.15 -36.98
C PHE A 713 58.02 48.06 -35.96
N LEU A 714 57.09 49.03 -35.92
CA LEU A 714 56.23 49.16 -34.74
C LEU A 714 54.88 48.47 -34.86
N ARG A 715 54.33 48.33 -36.07
CA ARG A 715 52.94 47.87 -36.22
C ARG A 715 52.83 46.41 -36.63
N ASP A 716 53.45 46.04 -37.74
CA ASP A 716 53.19 44.73 -38.36
C ASP A 716 53.96 43.55 -37.71
N PRO A 717 55.24 43.66 -37.32
CA PRO A 717 55.96 42.52 -36.75
C PRO A 717 55.45 42.15 -35.37
N LEU A 718 55.11 43.14 -34.55
CA LEU A 718 54.63 42.91 -33.18
C LEU A 718 53.27 42.21 -33.20
N GLN A 719 52.35 42.68 -34.05
CA GLN A 719 51.04 42.07 -34.21
C GLN A 719 51.14 40.65 -34.76
N ARG A 720 51.94 40.42 -35.82
CA ARG A 720 52.17 39.07 -36.35
C ARG A 720 52.80 38.11 -35.34
N ILE A 721 53.71 38.59 -34.48
CA ILE A 721 54.31 37.77 -33.41
C ILE A 721 53.28 37.48 -32.32
N GLN A 722 52.45 38.46 -31.95
CA GLN A 722 51.37 38.25 -30.97
C GLN A 722 50.33 37.26 -31.49
N ASP A 723 49.92 37.38 -32.75
CA ASP A 723 48.97 36.48 -33.40
C ASP A 723 49.56 35.07 -33.55
N ALA A 724 50.81 34.95 -34.02
CA ALA A 724 51.49 33.66 -34.09
C ALA A 724 51.67 33.00 -32.72
N MET A 725 51.92 33.78 -31.67
CA MET A 725 52.03 33.28 -30.29
C MET A 725 50.67 32.88 -29.73
N GLY A 726 49.60 33.63 -30.04
CA GLY A 726 48.22 33.29 -29.71
C GLY A 726 47.82 31.96 -30.34
N ASN A 727 48.04 31.82 -31.64
CA ASN A 727 47.75 30.59 -32.39
C ASN A 727 48.57 29.41 -31.87
N LEU A 728 49.86 29.61 -31.57
CA LEU A 728 50.71 28.56 -31.00
C LEU A 728 50.22 28.09 -29.63
N VAL A 729 49.84 29.01 -28.74
CA VAL A 729 49.29 28.67 -27.42
C VAL A 729 47.96 27.95 -27.56
N GLN A 730 47.11 28.36 -28.49
CA GLN A 730 45.82 27.72 -28.74
C GLN A 730 45.96 26.31 -29.34
N ILE A 731 46.87 26.11 -30.30
CA ILE A 731 47.25 24.79 -30.82
C ILE A 731 47.78 23.91 -29.69
N GLN A 732 48.64 24.47 -28.82
CA GLN A 732 49.14 23.77 -27.64
C GLN A 732 48.00 23.37 -26.70
N THR A 733 47.04 24.25 -26.43
CA THR A 733 45.89 23.94 -25.58
C THR A 733 45.01 22.87 -26.21
N ALA A 734 44.73 22.94 -27.51
CA ALA A 734 43.97 21.93 -28.23
C ALA A 734 44.67 20.55 -28.19
N PHE A 735 45.98 20.51 -28.46
CA PHE A 735 46.76 19.27 -28.39
C PHE A 735 46.85 18.71 -26.97
N THR A 736 46.99 19.58 -25.95
CA THR A 736 46.96 19.14 -24.54
C THR A 736 45.60 18.56 -24.17
N GLY A 737 44.51 19.18 -24.64
CA GLY A 737 43.15 18.66 -24.50
C GLY A 737 42.98 17.29 -25.14
N PHE A 738 43.50 17.10 -26.35
CA PHE A 738 43.52 15.80 -27.03
C PHE A 738 44.25 14.72 -26.24
N VAL A 739 45.46 15.00 -25.74
CA VAL A 739 46.23 14.05 -24.92
C VAL A 739 45.48 13.71 -23.63
N TRP A 740 44.80 14.68 -23.03
CA TRP A 740 44.01 14.45 -21.82
C TRP A 740 42.80 13.55 -22.10
N GLU A 741 42.05 13.81 -23.17
CA GLU A 741 40.92 12.99 -23.60
C GLU A 741 41.35 11.57 -24.01
N LEU A 742 42.48 11.41 -24.68
CA LEU A 742 43.07 10.09 -24.97
C LEU A 742 43.38 9.32 -23.67
N ASN A 743 43.97 9.99 -22.68
CA ASN A 743 44.26 9.39 -21.38
C ASN A 743 42.98 9.00 -20.63
N LEU A 744 41.93 9.84 -20.69
CA LEU A 744 40.62 9.51 -20.12
C LEU A 744 39.98 8.30 -20.80
N ASN A 745 39.97 8.26 -22.13
CA ASN A 745 39.44 7.12 -22.89
C ASN A 745 40.23 5.83 -22.62
N GLY A 746 41.56 5.93 -22.51
CA GLY A 746 42.40 4.80 -22.10
C GLY A 746 42.07 4.31 -20.68
N THR A 747 41.85 5.24 -19.74
CA THR A 747 41.43 4.91 -18.36
C THR A 747 40.04 4.28 -18.35
N TYR A 748 39.13 4.74 -19.20
CA TYR A 748 37.78 4.21 -19.33
C TYR A 748 37.80 2.75 -19.82
N ILE A 749 38.46 2.43 -20.93
CA ILE A 749 38.64 1.04 -21.41
C ILE A 749 39.22 0.16 -20.31
N GLN A 750 40.27 0.65 -19.64
CA GLN A 750 40.91 -0.12 -18.58
C GLN A 750 39.96 -0.38 -17.41
N SER A 751 39.15 0.61 -17.02
CA SER A 751 38.15 0.45 -15.97
C SER A 751 37.08 -0.58 -16.36
N GLN A 752 36.64 -0.59 -17.62
CA GLN A 752 35.69 -1.58 -18.14
C GLN A 752 36.31 -2.98 -18.15
N TYR A 753 37.57 -3.12 -18.58
CA TYR A 753 38.27 -4.41 -18.55
C TYR A 753 38.48 -4.93 -17.11
N VAL A 754 38.79 -4.05 -16.14
CA VAL A 754 38.88 -4.44 -14.72
C VAL A 754 37.52 -4.87 -14.17
N ALA A 755 36.46 -4.14 -14.51
CA ALA A 755 35.13 -4.39 -14.00
C ALA A 755 34.55 -5.70 -14.55
N ASN A 756 34.68 -5.91 -15.86
CA ASN A 756 33.97 -6.97 -16.58
C ASN A 756 34.87 -8.17 -16.92
N GLY A 757 36.18 -8.05 -16.82
CA GLY A 757 37.16 -9.09 -17.17
C GLY A 757 37.29 -9.38 -18.68
N VAL A 758 36.39 -8.85 -19.50
CA VAL A 758 36.35 -8.94 -20.96
C VAL A 758 35.97 -7.55 -21.49
N LEU A 759 36.59 -7.15 -22.61
CA LEU A 759 36.19 -5.97 -23.37
C LEU A 759 35.26 -6.44 -24.49
N ASN A 760 34.04 -5.92 -24.52
CA ASN A 760 33.14 -6.21 -25.63
C ASN A 760 33.56 -5.40 -26.87
N ASP A 761 33.27 -5.93 -28.06
CA ASP A 761 33.54 -5.23 -29.33
C ASP A 761 32.87 -3.84 -29.37
N ASP A 762 31.70 -3.70 -28.72
CA ASP A 762 30.99 -2.43 -28.57
C ASP A 762 31.80 -1.40 -27.75
N ASP A 763 32.44 -1.80 -26.66
CA ASP A 763 33.25 -0.91 -25.81
C ASP A 763 34.48 -0.40 -26.58
N ILE A 764 35.06 -1.28 -27.39
CA ILE A 764 36.19 -0.95 -28.27
C ILE A 764 35.72 0.01 -29.37
N SER A 765 34.62 -0.30 -30.05
CA SER A 765 34.05 0.52 -31.12
C SER A 765 33.68 1.93 -30.62
N GLN A 766 33.01 2.03 -29.47
CA GLN A 766 32.69 3.32 -28.86
C GLN A 766 33.94 4.12 -28.50
N THR A 767 34.99 3.45 -28.01
CA THR A 767 36.22 4.16 -27.66
C THR A 767 36.97 4.62 -28.90
N VAL A 768 37.02 3.81 -29.97
CA VAL A 768 37.58 4.22 -31.27
C VAL A 768 36.82 5.44 -31.78
N GLN A 769 35.49 5.40 -31.77
CA GLN A 769 34.66 6.54 -32.18
C GLN A 769 34.94 7.80 -31.35
N ARG A 770 35.08 7.70 -30.02
CA ARG A 770 35.45 8.84 -29.17
C ARG A 770 36.84 9.38 -29.50
N ILE A 771 37.80 8.51 -29.78
CA ILE A 771 39.16 8.92 -30.17
C ILE A 771 39.11 9.68 -31.50
N ASP A 772 38.38 9.17 -32.49
CA ASP A 772 38.22 9.81 -33.79
C ASP A 772 37.52 11.17 -33.64
N GLU A 773 36.44 11.26 -32.86
CA GLU A 773 35.74 12.53 -32.60
C GLU A 773 36.63 13.59 -31.92
N VAL A 774 37.45 13.19 -30.94
CA VAL A 774 38.37 14.12 -30.26
C VAL A 774 39.52 14.51 -31.21
N MET A 775 40.02 13.57 -32.02
CA MET A 775 41.04 13.84 -33.04
C MET A 775 40.52 14.84 -34.07
N ASP A 776 39.33 14.64 -34.61
CA ASP A 776 38.70 15.54 -35.59
C ASP A 776 38.48 16.94 -35.01
N LYS A 777 37.97 17.04 -33.78
CA LYS A 777 37.84 18.33 -33.06
C LYS A 777 39.19 19.03 -32.90
N THR A 778 40.24 18.27 -32.59
CA THR A 778 41.58 18.82 -32.38
C THR A 778 42.21 19.29 -33.68
N ILE A 779 42.10 18.49 -34.75
CA ILE A 779 42.58 18.86 -36.08
C ILE A 779 41.84 20.10 -36.58
N HIS A 780 40.52 20.16 -36.39
CA HIS A 780 39.73 21.32 -36.75
C HIS A 780 40.17 22.58 -35.99
N LEU A 781 40.38 22.49 -34.68
CA LEU A 781 40.93 23.60 -33.89
C LEU A 781 42.30 24.05 -34.41
N ILE A 782 43.19 23.09 -34.72
CA ILE A 782 44.52 23.40 -35.28
C ILE A 782 44.39 24.10 -36.64
N GLN A 783 43.50 23.64 -37.53
CA GLN A 783 43.25 24.26 -38.83
C GLN A 783 42.75 25.70 -38.66
N VAL A 784 41.74 25.92 -37.82
CA VAL A 784 41.19 27.26 -37.53
C VAL A 784 42.29 28.19 -37.00
N TYR A 785 43.12 27.73 -36.07
CA TYR A 785 44.21 28.55 -35.51
C TYR A 785 45.39 28.74 -36.47
N THR A 786 45.59 27.86 -37.46
CA THR A 786 46.69 28.01 -38.43
C THR A 786 46.31 28.90 -39.62
N GLU A 787 45.04 28.89 -40.02
CA GLU A 787 44.54 29.66 -41.17
C GLU A 787 44.19 31.11 -40.81
N GLY A 788 44.14 31.45 -39.51
CA GLY A 788 43.91 32.83 -39.06
C GLY A 788 42.46 33.29 -39.25
N GLU A 789 41.52 32.36 -39.44
CA GLU A 789 40.11 32.67 -39.47
C GLU A 789 39.66 33.10 -38.06
N HIS A 790 39.11 34.31 -37.95
CA HIS A 790 38.52 34.77 -36.70
C HIS A 790 37.39 33.82 -36.31
N GLN A 791 37.54 33.15 -35.16
CA GLN A 791 36.51 32.31 -34.58
C GLN A 791 35.22 33.10 -34.40
N VAL A 792 34.26 32.89 -35.30
CA VAL A 792 32.85 33.01 -34.97
C VAL A 792 32.57 31.76 -34.13
N GLY A 793 32.35 31.93 -32.82
CA GLY A 793 32.13 30.77 -31.94
C GLY A 793 31.02 29.88 -32.49
N SER A 794 31.18 28.56 -32.38
CA SER A 794 30.21 27.60 -32.91
C SER A 794 28.79 27.98 -32.51
N ALA A 795 27.89 28.08 -33.49
CA ALA A 795 26.50 28.35 -33.21
C ALA A 795 25.90 27.18 -32.42
N ASP A 796 25.36 27.48 -31.24
CA ASP A 796 24.86 26.46 -30.32
C ASP A 796 23.48 26.89 -29.81
N ILE A 797 22.49 26.01 -29.94
CA ILE A 797 21.12 26.22 -29.47
C ILE A 797 21.05 25.71 -28.03
N SER A 798 20.69 26.60 -27.11
CA SER A 798 20.51 26.27 -25.71
C SER A 798 19.09 25.83 -25.38
N TYR A 799 18.07 26.45 -25.99
CA TYR A 799 16.67 26.18 -25.68
C TYR A 799 15.74 26.39 -26.89
N LEU A 800 14.62 25.67 -26.88
CA LEU A 800 13.49 25.86 -27.79
C LEU A 800 12.29 26.35 -27.00
N LEU A 801 11.64 27.43 -27.44
CA LEU A 801 10.42 27.96 -26.85
C LEU A 801 9.27 27.92 -27.86
N PRO A 802 8.20 27.13 -27.60
CA PRO A 802 6.96 27.27 -28.33
C PRO A 802 6.30 28.59 -27.93
N THR A 803 5.85 29.37 -28.91
CA THR A 803 5.12 30.62 -28.60
C THR A 803 3.69 30.24 -28.27
N THR A 804 3.31 30.30 -27.00
CA THR A 804 1.98 29.93 -26.51
C THR A 804 0.95 31.03 -26.83
N GLY A 805 0.54 31.11 -28.09
CA GLY A 805 -0.54 31.98 -28.57
C GLY A 805 -1.39 31.24 -29.60
N THR A 806 -2.70 31.22 -29.41
CA THR A 806 -3.67 30.35 -30.10
C THR A 806 -3.85 30.58 -31.61
N VAL A 807 -2.98 31.34 -32.27
CA VAL A 807 -3.14 31.67 -33.71
C VAL A 807 -1.82 31.68 -34.50
N ASP A 808 -0.65 31.81 -33.86
CA ASP A 808 0.63 31.90 -34.58
C ASP A 808 1.57 30.75 -34.17
N THR A 809 1.85 29.82 -35.11
CA THR A 809 2.73 28.66 -34.95
C THR A 809 4.21 29.06 -35.01
N THR A 810 4.67 29.95 -34.14
CA THR A 810 6.08 30.37 -34.13
C THR A 810 6.92 29.57 -33.14
N LEU A 811 8.10 29.10 -33.58
CA LEU A 811 9.12 28.47 -32.73
C LEU A 811 10.29 29.45 -32.54
N THR A 812 10.71 29.64 -31.30
CA THR A 812 11.89 30.47 -30.98
C THR A 812 13.05 29.58 -30.56
N LEU A 813 14.15 29.62 -31.32
CA LEU A 813 15.41 28.97 -31.01
C LEU A 813 16.28 29.99 -30.26
N LEU A 814 16.74 29.66 -29.06
CA LEU A 814 17.62 30.50 -28.24
C LEU A 814 19.00 29.87 -28.17
N GLY A 815 20.07 30.66 -28.30
CA GLY A 815 21.43 30.14 -28.38
C GLY A 815 22.52 31.21 -28.38
N GLN A 816 23.73 30.84 -28.79
CA GLN A 816 24.86 31.75 -28.98
C GLN A 816 25.36 31.69 -30.41
N ASN A 817 25.85 32.83 -30.92
CA ASN A 817 26.40 32.99 -32.27
C ASN A 817 25.46 32.55 -33.40
N LEU A 818 24.15 32.60 -33.16
CA LEU A 818 23.17 32.06 -34.10
C LEU A 818 23.13 32.81 -35.44
N ARG A 819 23.72 34.01 -35.57
CA ARG A 819 23.58 34.89 -36.74
C ARG A 819 24.46 34.52 -37.94
N GLY A 820 25.51 33.72 -37.75
CA GLY A 820 26.48 33.43 -38.81
C GLY A 820 27.15 34.69 -39.39
N ASP A 821 27.72 34.56 -40.58
CA ASP A 821 28.47 35.64 -41.26
C ASP A 821 27.62 36.49 -42.21
N GLU A 822 26.42 36.01 -42.56
CA GLU A 822 25.56 36.68 -43.52
C GLU A 822 24.70 37.77 -42.85
N ARG A 823 24.83 39.02 -43.32
CA ARG A 823 23.83 40.05 -43.03
C ARG A 823 22.53 39.62 -43.70
N PRO A 824 21.37 39.66 -43.01
CA PRO A 824 20.11 39.18 -43.58
C PRO A 824 19.84 39.85 -44.93
N GLY A 825 19.98 39.06 -46.00
CA GLY A 825 19.62 39.47 -47.35
C GLY A 825 18.09 39.55 -47.46
N LYS A 826 17.58 40.27 -48.46
CA LYS A 826 16.13 40.46 -48.69
C LYS A 826 15.33 39.17 -48.94
N SER A 827 15.97 38.00 -49.04
CA SER A 827 15.26 36.72 -49.09
C SER A 827 15.30 36.05 -47.71
N ASN A 828 14.23 36.21 -46.92
CA ASN A 828 14.01 35.58 -45.60
C ASN A 828 13.89 34.03 -45.64
N LYS A 829 14.54 33.34 -46.58
CA LYS A 829 14.47 31.88 -46.72
C LYS A 829 15.73 31.27 -46.13
N TYR A 830 15.59 30.63 -44.98
CA TYR A 830 16.70 29.99 -44.27
C TYR A 830 16.39 28.52 -44.00
N GLN A 831 17.43 27.72 -43.71
CA GLN A 831 17.28 26.28 -43.51
C GLN A 831 17.35 25.93 -42.02
N ILE A 832 16.35 25.18 -41.56
CA ILE A 832 16.33 24.53 -40.25
C ILE A 832 16.20 23.04 -40.52
N ALA A 833 16.95 22.23 -39.78
CA ALA A 833 16.84 20.79 -39.87
C ALA A 833 15.84 20.26 -38.84
N PHE A 834 14.91 19.43 -39.32
CA PHE A 834 14.02 18.63 -38.48
C PHE A 834 14.41 17.17 -38.66
N ASN A 835 14.83 16.50 -37.58
CA ASN A 835 15.42 15.16 -37.62
C ASN A 835 16.54 15.07 -38.68
N HIS A 836 17.45 16.06 -38.69
CA HIS A 836 18.56 16.20 -39.63
C HIS A 836 18.17 16.40 -41.11
N LYS A 837 16.89 16.60 -41.42
CA LYS A 837 16.43 16.93 -42.78
C LYS A 837 16.27 18.45 -42.93
N PRO A 838 17.03 19.12 -43.82
CA PRO A 838 16.95 20.56 -44.02
C PRO A 838 15.62 20.98 -44.65
N VAL A 839 14.91 21.91 -44.00
CA VAL A 839 13.64 22.47 -44.44
C VAL A 839 13.75 24.00 -44.52
N LYS A 840 13.21 24.58 -45.59
CA LYS A 840 13.19 26.04 -45.75
C LYS A 840 12.06 26.64 -44.92
N VAL A 841 12.43 27.49 -43.96
CA VAL A 841 11.50 28.16 -43.03
C VAL A 841 11.52 29.67 -43.26
N GLU A 842 10.41 30.34 -42.95
CA GLU A 842 10.35 31.80 -42.89
C GLU A 842 10.79 32.26 -41.50
N VAL A 843 11.83 33.10 -41.46
CA VAL A 843 12.38 33.63 -40.20
C VAL A 843 11.83 35.03 -39.95
N LYS A 844 11.04 35.20 -38.88
CA LYS A 844 10.45 36.48 -38.46
C LYS A 844 11.47 37.40 -37.81
N ALA A 845 12.40 36.84 -37.02
CA ALA A 845 13.46 37.60 -36.37
C ALA A 845 14.71 36.74 -36.20
N TRP A 846 15.88 37.36 -36.33
CA TRP A 846 17.16 36.67 -36.18
C TRP A 846 18.20 37.60 -35.56
N THR A 847 18.73 37.18 -34.41
CA THR A 847 19.84 37.83 -33.70
C THR A 847 20.94 36.83 -33.37
N ASN A 848 22.04 37.28 -32.77
CA ASN A 848 23.09 36.36 -32.29
C ASN A 848 22.59 35.42 -31.18
N THR A 849 21.48 35.75 -30.52
CA THR A 849 20.97 35.01 -29.36
C THR A 849 19.66 34.27 -29.61
N TYR A 850 18.92 34.61 -30.67
CA TYR A 850 17.68 33.92 -30.99
C TYR A 850 17.29 33.96 -32.47
N ILE A 851 16.53 32.95 -32.89
CA ILE A 851 15.88 32.84 -34.20
C ILE A 851 14.39 32.57 -33.95
N ILE A 852 13.50 33.39 -34.51
CA ILE A 852 12.05 33.17 -34.48
C ILE A 852 11.62 32.70 -35.86
N ILE A 853 11.12 31.47 -35.95
CA ILE A 853 10.65 30.87 -37.19
C ILE A 853 9.14 30.70 -37.18
N ASP A 854 8.53 30.81 -38.36
CA ASP A 854 7.12 30.51 -38.57
C ASP A 854 6.98 29.07 -39.08
N LEU A 855 6.32 28.21 -38.29
CA LEU A 855 5.96 26.85 -38.67
C LEU A 855 4.63 26.91 -39.43
N ASN A 856 4.65 27.40 -40.67
CA ASN A 856 3.46 27.45 -41.50
C ASN A 856 2.95 26.01 -41.79
N ARG A 857 1.66 25.87 -42.04
CA ARG A 857 0.95 24.61 -42.33
C ARG A 857 1.57 23.79 -43.46
N GLU A 858 2.10 24.45 -44.49
CA GLU A 858 2.80 23.80 -45.60
C GLU A 858 4.07 23.05 -45.14
N LEU A 859 4.74 23.56 -44.10
CA LEU A 859 5.92 22.94 -43.50
C LEU A 859 5.56 21.66 -42.74
N LEU A 860 4.42 21.70 -42.03
CA LEU A 860 3.84 20.59 -41.30
C LEU A 860 3.41 19.45 -42.24
N GLU A 861 2.91 19.78 -43.43
CA GLU A 861 2.57 18.80 -44.47
C GLU A 861 3.83 18.09 -45.04
N THR A 862 4.96 18.79 -45.16
CA THR A 862 6.24 18.18 -45.60
C THR A 862 6.88 17.22 -44.60
N LEU A 863 6.49 17.27 -43.32
CA LEU A 863 7.04 16.37 -42.29
C LEU A 863 6.37 14.98 -42.28
N GLU A 864 5.53 14.67 -43.29
CA GLU A 864 4.79 13.40 -43.43
C GLU A 864 4.04 13.01 -42.15
N MET A 865 3.36 13.99 -41.55
CA MET A 865 2.52 13.70 -40.38
C MET A 865 1.32 12.88 -40.82
N GLY A 866 1.24 11.62 -40.40
CA GLY A 866 0.06 10.79 -40.59
C GLY A 866 -1.18 11.46 -39.96
N ASP A 867 -2.37 11.16 -40.48
CA ASP A 867 -3.66 11.80 -40.11
C ASP A 867 -4.09 11.63 -38.63
N GLU A 868 -3.25 11.07 -37.76
CA GLU A 868 -3.59 10.85 -36.36
C GLU A 868 -3.21 12.05 -35.48
N PRO A 869 -4.18 12.66 -34.74
CA PRO A 869 -3.88 13.71 -33.77
C PRO A 869 -3.03 13.13 -32.64
N GLY A 870 -1.79 13.60 -32.54
CA GLY A 870 -0.80 13.10 -31.58
C GLY A 870 0.29 14.14 -31.28
N VAL A 871 1.02 13.93 -30.19
CA VAL A 871 2.23 14.69 -29.85
C VAL A 871 3.38 14.13 -30.68
N LEU A 872 3.98 14.97 -31.53
CA LEU A 872 5.11 14.60 -32.37
C LEU A 872 6.41 15.18 -31.78
N SER A 873 7.34 14.31 -31.38
CA SER A 873 8.67 14.72 -30.94
C SER A 873 9.63 14.88 -32.13
N LEU A 874 10.14 16.09 -32.34
CA LEU A 874 11.05 16.45 -33.43
C LEU A 874 12.40 16.93 -32.88
N TRP A 875 13.51 16.49 -33.47
CA TRP A 875 14.82 17.10 -33.22
C TRP A 875 14.99 18.32 -34.12
N VAL A 876 15.17 19.50 -33.52
CA VAL A 876 15.29 20.78 -34.25
C VAL A 876 16.70 21.33 -34.11
N SER A 877 17.32 21.68 -35.24
CA SER A 877 18.65 22.30 -35.34
C SER A 877 18.65 23.41 -36.39
N ALA A 878 19.51 24.41 -36.24
CA ALA A 878 19.67 25.47 -37.23
C ALA A 878 20.80 25.11 -38.21
N ILE A 879 20.69 25.49 -39.48
CA ILE A 879 21.79 25.37 -40.44
C ILE A 879 22.36 26.76 -40.70
N ILE A 880 23.54 27.03 -40.15
CA ILE A 880 24.21 28.33 -40.19
C ILE A 880 25.53 28.16 -40.93
N ASN A 881 25.76 28.97 -41.97
CA ASN A 881 26.95 28.86 -42.83
C ASN A 881 27.17 27.44 -43.42
N GLY A 882 26.09 26.67 -43.62
CA GLY A 882 26.16 25.29 -44.13
C GLY A 882 26.51 24.22 -43.10
N GLN A 883 26.66 24.58 -41.81
CA GLN A 883 26.84 23.64 -40.71
C GLN A 883 25.57 23.56 -39.86
N GLU A 884 25.17 22.35 -39.49
CA GLU A 884 24.06 22.10 -38.58
C GLU A 884 24.53 22.33 -37.13
N THR A 885 23.77 23.09 -36.34
CA THR A 885 24.00 23.23 -34.90
C THR A 885 23.66 21.93 -34.16
N ASN A 886 23.86 21.90 -32.84
CA ASN A 886 23.25 20.86 -32.02
C ASN A 886 21.71 20.82 -32.21
N SER A 887 21.14 19.63 -32.06
CA SER A 887 19.70 19.42 -32.16
C SER A 887 19.06 19.34 -30.76
N LEU A 888 17.91 19.97 -30.59
CA LEU A 888 17.12 19.88 -29.36
C LEU A 888 15.76 19.25 -29.65
N LEU A 889 15.27 18.44 -28.71
CA LEU A 889 13.97 17.80 -28.82
C LEU A 889 12.84 18.83 -28.61
N PHE A 890 11.83 18.79 -29.50
CA PHE A 890 10.67 19.65 -29.51
C PHE A 890 9.40 18.83 -29.69
N ASP A 891 8.51 18.86 -28.70
CA ASP A 891 7.23 18.19 -28.78
C ASP A 891 6.18 19.13 -29.39
N LEU A 892 5.75 18.82 -30.61
CA LEU A 892 4.70 19.55 -31.31
C LEU A 892 3.36 18.82 -31.10
N THR A 893 2.39 19.50 -30.48
CA THR A 893 1.01 19.02 -30.43
C THR A 893 0.27 19.51 -31.67
N VAL A 894 -0.12 18.58 -32.55
CA VAL A 894 -0.76 18.85 -33.85
C VAL A 894 -2.27 18.86 -33.76
#